data_AF-A0A1E3AZD4-F1
#
_entry.id   AF-A0A1E3AZD4-F1
#
_cell.length_a   1.000
_cell.length_b   1.000
_cell.length_c   1.000
_cell.angle_alpha   90.00
_cell.angle_beta   90.00
_cell.angle_gamma   90.00
#
_symmetry.space_group_name_H-M   'P 1'
#
loop_
_entity.id
_entity.type
_entity.pdbx_description
1 polymer ?
#
loop_
_entity_poly.entity_id
_entity_poly.type
_entity_poly.pdbx_seq_one_letter_code
_entity_poly.pdbx_strand_id
1 'polypeptide(L)'
;MEQTNQNHILGEEKISKLLVKFSIPCILSLLISALYNIVDQIFVGNSELGYLGNAATGIVFPILIIAQAFAWCIGDGCAAYLSICQGKKDTQNAHRCIGTGITVTLILSVIMLVLCAMWREPLLRLFGASDQTVGMAVDYFTIVLCFLPAFMLMNMMNAVIRADGSPAVSMASMSLGAILNIILDPVFIFVFKWGIAGAAWATVIGQTVSFIVSTLYFFKTKSFHLKKASFVPQFKIFNNALKLGASSFITQMSIVVISLVCNIMLAKYGSLSIYGQDIPISVISIETKVFTIVINIVVGIVLGGQPILGYNIGAGKMNRVRDTYRMILTATLAVGIVSTLVFEICPQVIINIFGSGNNALYTEYAQRTFRIFLSLVIFTCVIKMSSIFFQAVGKPVMAVVASLTRDIVCFVPLVILIPYVCEINQAGSGINGILFAAPAADLIGMIVAVSLTMHYFRTWEAGESNIPLPVSAGIRPSRKGVIVTIAREHGSCGKRIGQLVAEQIGVACYYKEMTALAAQESGLAQRFISDINENSPELLRSVYLSTNVVQQAITAQEQIIRKIADNGSCVIVGRAADYVLNEYTDVIRVFIYAPREYRIKRVMEMYGDTMDEGRKNIARSDAARAAYYRNISGRTWGEPHGYHLCIDSSCGVDAAANIICDYINQKI
;
A
#
# COMPACT_ATOMS: atom_id res chain seq x y z
N MET A 1 -14.89 16.83 22.00
CA MET A 1 -14.28 18.04 21.39
C MET A 1 -12.85 17.81 20.90
N GLU A 2 -12.02 16.93 21.50
CA GLU A 2 -10.66 16.63 20.97
C GLU A 2 -10.64 15.85 19.64
N GLN A 3 -11.66 15.01 19.39
CA GLN A 3 -11.77 14.17 18.18
C GLN A 3 -11.83 14.97 16.87
N THR A 4 -12.45 16.14 16.88
CA THR A 4 -12.59 17.02 15.72
C THR A 4 -11.32 17.80 15.42
N ASN A 5 -10.49 18.04 16.45
CA ASN A 5 -9.34 18.95 16.34
C ASN A 5 -8.13 18.28 15.68
N GLN A 6 -7.88 16.98 15.90
CA GLN A 6 -6.69 16.30 15.34
C GLN A 6 -6.81 15.85 13.88
N ASN A 7 -8.00 15.50 13.39
CA ASN A 7 -8.20 15.23 11.96
C ASN A 7 -7.95 16.49 11.11
N HIS A 8 -8.29 17.67 11.64
CA HIS A 8 -7.93 18.95 11.01
C HIS A 8 -6.41 19.13 10.91
N ILE A 9 -5.65 18.79 11.97
CA ILE A 9 -4.19 18.96 12.02
C ILE A 9 -3.47 18.23 10.87
N LEU A 10 -3.84 16.98 10.52
CA LEU A 10 -3.18 16.25 9.43
C LEU A 10 -3.39 16.91 8.04
N GLY A 11 -4.51 17.60 7.87
CA GLY A 11 -4.88 18.28 6.63
C GLY A 11 -4.47 19.76 6.54
N GLU A 12 -4.06 20.39 7.64
CA GLU A 12 -3.88 21.85 7.73
C GLU A 12 -2.51 22.26 8.27
N GLU A 13 -1.96 21.55 9.26
CA GLU A 13 -0.67 21.87 9.88
C GLU A 13 0.48 21.80 8.87
N LYS A 14 1.58 22.51 9.16
CA LYS A 14 2.80 22.46 8.34
C LYS A 14 3.34 21.02 8.25
N ILE A 15 3.57 20.55 7.03
CA ILE A 15 4.04 19.18 6.75
C ILE A 15 5.36 18.89 7.47
N SER A 16 6.29 19.84 7.55
CA SER A 16 7.56 19.66 8.26
C SER A 16 7.38 19.37 9.75
N LYS A 17 6.51 20.13 10.42
CA LYS A 17 6.20 19.93 11.84
C LYS A 17 5.51 18.59 12.08
N LEU A 18 4.60 18.19 11.18
CA LEU A 18 3.97 16.87 11.22
C LEU A 18 4.99 15.75 11.03
N LEU A 19 5.84 15.85 10.00
CA LEU A 19 6.82 14.81 9.68
C LEU A 19 7.80 14.62 10.83
N VAL A 20 8.35 15.70 11.39
CA VAL A 20 9.23 15.62 12.58
C VAL A 20 8.52 14.95 13.76
N LYS A 21 7.29 15.39 14.08
CA LYS A 21 6.50 14.86 15.20
C LYS A 21 6.20 13.37 15.06
N PHE A 22 6.04 12.87 13.83
CA PHE A 22 5.67 11.48 13.59
C PHE A 22 6.86 10.57 13.29
N SER A 23 7.83 11.04 12.52
CA SER A 23 8.99 10.26 12.10
C SER A 23 9.99 10.04 13.22
N ILE A 24 10.27 11.03 14.09
CA ILE A 24 11.24 10.85 15.18
C ILE A 24 10.85 9.68 16.09
N PRO A 25 9.60 9.61 16.61
CA PRO A 25 9.22 8.45 17.41
C PRO A 25 9.34 7.12 16.68
N CYS A 26 8.97 7.08 15.39
CA CYS A 26 9.06 5.86 14.59
C CYS A 26 10.52 5.40 14.39
N ILE A 27 11.44 6.34 14.11
CA ILE A 27 12.87 6.06 14.00
C ILE A 27 13.40 5.51 15.31
N LEU A 28 13.09 6.17 16.43
CA LEU A 28 13.54 5.73 17.76
C LEU A 28 12.99 4.36 18.12
N SER A 29 11.72 4.05 17.81
CA SER A 29 11.15 2.71 18.01
C SER A 29 11.95 1.63 17.29
N LEU A 30 12.28 1.86 16.01
CA LEU A 30 12.96 0.88 15.18
C LEU A 30 14.44 0.75 15.57
N LEU A 31 15.10 1.86 15.93
CA LEU A 31 16.48 1.86 16.40
C LEU A 31 16.63 1.17 17.75
N ILE A 32 15.77 1.49 18.72
CA ILE A 32 15.75 0.81 20.02
C ILE A 32 15.47 -0.68 19.83
N SER A 33 14.56 -1.02 18.91
CA SER A 33 14.29 -2.42 18.58
C SER A 33 15.51 -3.15 18.01
N ALA A 34 16.31 -2.49 17.16
CA ALA A 34 17.53 -3.07 16.63
C ALA A 34 18.62 -3.20 17.70
N LEU A 35 18.75 -2.19 18.57
CA LEU A 35 19.77 -2.15 19.61
C LEU A 35 19.57 -3.24 20.67
N TYR A 36 18.34 -3.48 21.15
CA TYR A 36 18.16 -4.55 22.15
C TYR A 36 18.46 -5.93 21.57
N ASN A 37 18.14 -6.19 20.29
CA ASN A 37 18.49 -7.47 19.65
C ASN A 37 20.01 -7.68 19.59
N ILE A 38 20.80 -6.60 19.43
CA ILE A 38 22.25 -6.67 19.50
C ILE A 38 22.71 -6.95 20.94
N VAL A 39 22.12 -6.27 21.92
CA VAL A 39 22.45 -6.41 23.34
C VAL A 39 22.12 -7.81 23.86
N ASP A 40 20.99 -8.39 23.48
CA ASP A 40 20.59 -9.77 23.81
C ASP A 40 21.65 -10.78 23.33
N GLN A 41 22.09 -10.67 22.06
CA GLN A 41 23.17 -11.51 21.52
C GLN A 41 24.51 -11.32 22.24
N ILE A 42 24.80 -10.12 22.74
CA ILE A 42 26.01 -9.86 23.53
C ILE A 42 25.93 -10.57 24.88
N PHE A 43 24.79 -10.52 25.57
CA PHE A 43 24.64 -11.19 26.85
C PHE A 43 24.63 -12.71 26.73
N VAL A 44 23.90 -13.27 25.75
CA VAL A 44 23.90 -14.70 25.48
C VAL A 44 25.30 -15.17 25.08
N GLY A 45 25.99 -14.44 24.21
CA GLY A 45 27.34 -14.78 23.75
C GLY A 45 28.43 -14.72 24.83
N ASN A 46 28.29 -13.84 25.83
CA ASN A 46 29.22 -13.72 26.97
C ASN A 46 28.84 -14.60 28.17
N SER A 47 27.77 -15.40 28.06
CA SER A 47 27.34 -16.34 29.10
C SER A 47 28.03 -17.70 28.99
N GLU A 48 27.73 -18.59 29.94
CA GLU A 48 28.18 -19.99 29.93
C GLU A 48 27.72 -20.76 28.66
N LEU A 49 26.72 -20.24 27.92
CA LEU A 49 26.24 -20.80 26.65
C LEU A 49 27.15 -20.49 25.46
N GLY A 50 27.93 -19.41 25.56
CA GLY A 50 28.83 -18.92 24.51
C GLY A 50 28.16 -18.75 23.14
N TYR A 51 28.94 -19.03 22.09
CA TYR A 51 28.48 -18.93 20.70
C TYR A 51 27.36 -19.93 20.35
N LEU A 52 27.27 -21.06 21.06
CA LEU A 52 26.21 -22.05 20.82
C LEU A 52 24.83 -21.51 21.24
N GLY A 53 24.77 -20.69 22.30
CA GLY A 53 23.56 -19.97 22.68
C GLY A 53 23.10 -18.98 21.59
N ASN A 54 24.04 -18.22 21.02
CA ASN A 54 23.77 -17.31 19.91
C ASN A 54 23.32 -18.04 18.64
N ALA A 55 23.91 -19.21 18.35
CA ALA A 55 23.47 -20.05 17.25
C ALA A 55 22.02 -20.54 17.48
N ALA A 56 21.69 -20.96 18.70
CA ALA A 56 20.34 -21.40 19.06
C ALA A 56 19.28 -20.30 18.88
N THR A 57 19.53 -19.07 19.37
CA THR A 57 18.60 -17.94 19.14
C THR A 57 18.51 -17.56 17.66
N GLY A 58 19.64 -17.62 16.93
CA GLY A 58 19.70 -17.37 15.50
C GLY A 58 18.84 -18.32 14.66
N ILE A 59 18.76 -19.60 15.03
CA ILE A 59 17.91 -20.60 14.34
C ILE A 59 16.42 -20.30 14.53
N VAL A 60 16.03 -19.74 15.68
CA VAL A 60 14.63 -19.40 15.98
C VAL A 60 14.18 -18.14 15.25
N PHE A 61 15.10 -17.23 14.96
CA PHE A 61 14.83 -15.90 14.42
C PHE A 61 14.01 -15.88 13.09
N PRO A 62 14.31 -16.72 12.07
CA PRO A 62 13.49 -16.78 10.85
C PRO A 62 12.01 -17.08 11.11
N ILE A 63 11.71 -17.90 12.12
CA ILE A 63 10.34 -18.28 12.48
C ILE A 63 9.58 -17.05 13.01
N LEU A 64 10.25 -16.25 13.84
CA LEU A 64 9.69 -15.01 14.38
C LEU A 64 9.50 -13.95 13.27
N ILE A 65 10.39 -13.89 12.28
CA ILE A 65 10.20 -13.02 11.10
C ILE A 65 8.94 -13.41 10.33
N ILE A 66 8.68 -14.71 10.13
CA ILE A 66 7.46 -15.17 9.44
C ILE A 66 6.21 -14.75 10.22
N ALA A 67 6.21 -14.93 11.54
CA ALA A 67 5.10 -14.48 12.38
C ALA A 67 4.90 -12.95 12.32
N GLN A 68 6.01 -12.20 12.35
CA GLN A 68 6.00 -10.75 12.22
C GLN A 68 5.51 -10.30 10.83
N ALA A 69 5.84 -11.03 9.75
CA ALA A 69 5.40 -10.74 8.40
C ALA A 69 3.88 -10.72 8.29
N PHE A 70 3.20 -11.68 8.91
CA PHE A 70 1.74 -11.71 8.99
C PHE A 70 1.18 -10.57 9.84
N ALA A 71 1.79 -10.30 11.00
CA ALA A 71 1.36 -9.20 11.88
C ALA A 71 1.48 -7.83 11.20
N TRP A 72 2.60 -7.56 10.51
CA TRP A 72 2.82 -6.32 9.76
C TRP A 72 1.94 -6.22 8.52
N CYS A 73 1.68 -7.32 7.81
CA CYS A 73 0.70 -7.34 6.73
C CYS A 73 -0.67 -6.82 7.21
N ILE A 74 -1.18 -7.39 8.30
CA ILE A 74 -2.48 -6.99 8.83
C ILE A 74 -2.43 -5.57 9.42
N GLY A 75 -1.36 -5.25 10.16
CA GLY A 75 -1.14 -3.95 10.81
C GLY A 75 -1.01 -2.79 9.84
N ASP A 76 -0.05 -2.86 8.92
CA ASP A 76 0.22 -1.81 7.94
C ASP A 76 -0.96 -1.63 6.99
N GLY A 77 -1.63 -2.73 6.62
CA GLY A 77 -2.85 -2.71 5.85
C GLY A 77 -3.99 -1.97 6.54
N CYS A 78 -4.23 -2.27 7.81
CA CYS A 78 -5.22 -1.58 8.64
C CYS A 78 -4.84 -0.12 8.89
N ALA A 79 -3.56 0.17 9.08
CA ALA A 79 -3.02 1.51 9.28
C ALA A 79 -3.22 2.40 8.04
N ALA A 80 -2.84 1.91 6.85
CA ALA A 80 -3.06 2.61 5.59
C ALA A 80 -4.56 2.83 5.31
N TYR A 81 -5.38 1.79 5.51
CA TYR A 81 -6.82 1.89 5.36
C TYR A 81 -7.43 2.93 6.31
N LEU A 82 -7.04 2.93 7.59
CA LEU A 82 -7.49 3.89 8.58
C LEU A 82 -7.16 5.33 8.16
N SER A 83 -5.91 5.60 7.78
CA SER A 83 -5.49 6.95 7.38
C SER A 83 -6.23 7.45 6.14
N ILE A 84 -6.46 6.59 5.14
CA ILE A 84 -7.26 6.93 3.95
C ILE A 84 -8.72 7.22 4.32
N CYS A 85 -9.32 6.39 5.18
CA CYS A 85 -10.69 6.57 5.65
C CYS A 85 -10.87 7.86 6.47
N GLN A 86 -9.90 8.19 7.34
CA GLN A 86 -9.89 9.46 8.07
C GLN A 86 -9.91 10.66 7.12
N GLY A 87 -9.07 10.63 6.07
CA GLY A 87 -9.04 11.66 5.04
C GLY A 87 -10.38 11.83 4.30
N LYS A 88 -11.03 10.71 3.99
CA LYS A 88 -12.36 10.69 3.35
C LYS A 88 -13.50 11.09 4.28
N LYS A 89 -13.24 11.27 5.58
CA LYS A 89 -14.24 11.43 6.64
C LYS A 89 -15.22 10.24 6.75
N ASP A 90 -14.80 9.05 6.28
CA ASP A 90 -15.57 7.79 6.33
C ASP A 90 -14.92 6.81 7.31
N THR A 91 -14.99 7.12 8.60
CA THR A 91 -14.42 6.28 9.67
C THR A 91 -15.41 5.24 10.22
N GLN A 92 -16.64 5.18 9.70
CA GLN A 92 -17.66 4.26 10.20
C GLN A 92 -17.26 2.80 10.03
N ASN A 93 -16.50 2.46 8.99
CA ASN A 93 -16.01 1.09 8.76
C ASN A 93 -14.64 0.81 9.39
N ALA A 94 -13.93 1.83 9.86
CA ALA A 94 -12.57 1.69 10.38
C ALA A 94 -12.53 0.76 11.61
N HIS A 95 -13.49 0.92 12.54
CA HIS A 95 -13.55 0.08 13.74
C HIS A 95 -13.79 -1.41 13.42
N ARG A 96 -14.55 -1.72 12.35
CA ARG A 96 -14.79 -3.09 11.90
C ARG A 96 -13.60 -3.68 11.16
N CYS A 97 -12.91 -2.87 10.35
CA CYS A 97 -11.67 -3.27 9.69
C CYS A 97 -10.61 -3.65 10.72
N ILE A 98 -10.38 -2.77 11.70
CA ILE A 98 -9.36 -2.97 12.75
C ILE A 98 -9.74 -4.13 13.67
N GLY A 99 -11.01 -4.24 14.09
CA GLY A 99 -11.48 -5.36 14.90
C GLY A 99 -11.41 -6.71 14.17
N THR A 100 -11.70 -6.74 12.86
CA THR A 100 -11.45 -7.92 12.02
C THR A 100 -9.96 -8.23 11.96
N GLY A 101 -9.10 -7.21 11.78
CA GLY A 101 -7.65 -7.38 11.78
C GLY A 101 -7.11 -7.97 13.08
N ILE A 102 -7.57 -7.50 14.24
CA ILE A 102 -7.22 -8.08 15.55
C ILE A 102 -7.65 -9.54 15.62
N THR A 103 -8.89 -9.84 15.23
CA THR A 103 -9.46 -11.19 15.30
C THR A 103 -8.72 -12.16 14.39
N VAL A 104 -8.42 -11.74 13.15
CA VAL A 104 -7.65 -12.54 12.19
C VAL A 104 -6.21 -12.73 12.68
N THR A 105 -5.58 -11.71 13.25
CA THR A 105 -4.22 -11.82 13.82
C THR A 105 -4.18 -12.80 14.99
N LEU A 106 -5.18 -12.74 15.88
CA LEU A 106 -5.31 -13.68 16.99
C LEU A 106 -5.51 -15.12 16.49
N ILE A 107 -6.44 -15.35 15.56
CA ILE A 107 -6.67 -16.68 14.98
C ILE A 107 -5.40 -17.20 14.32
N LEU A 108 -4.75 -16.40 13.48
CA LEU A 108 -3.55 -16.78 12.76
C LEU A 108 -2.39 -17.07 13.70
N SER A 109 -2.19 -16.26 14.74
CA SER A 109 -1.14 -16.48 15.72
C SER A 109 -1.36 -17.74 16.56
N VAL A 110 -2.60 -18.08 16.91
CA VAL A 110 -2.94 -19.34 17.59
C VAL A 110 -2.69 -20.54 16.66
N ILE A 111 -3.06 -20.44 15.37
CA ILE A 111 -2.75 -21.47 14.39
C ILE A 111 -1.23 -21.65 14.28
N MET A 112 -0.46 -20.58 14.13
CA MET A 112 1.00 -20.65 14.08
C MET A 112 1.59 -21.24 15.36
N LEU A 113 1.06 -20.88 16.53
CA LEU A 113 1.46 -21.43 17.81
C LEU A 113 1.28 -22.96 17.85
N VAL A 114 0.11 -23.46 17.46
CA VAL A 114 -0.18 -24.91 17.44
C VAL A 114 0.73 -25.64 16.45
N LEU A 115 0.84 -25.15 15.21
CA LEU A 115 1.66 -25.80 14.18
C LEU A 115 3.14 -25.82 14.58
N CYS A 116 3.67 -24.70 15.07
CA CYS A 116 5.05 -24.63 15.53
C CYS A 116 5.31 -25.47 16.78
N ALA A 117 4.33 -25.61 17.69
CA ALA A 117 4.48 -26.43 18.88
C ALA A 117 4.53 -27.92 18.52
N MET A 118 3.70 -28.35 17.56
CA MET A 118 3.63 -29.73 17.08
C MET A 118 4.91 -30.15 16.35
N TRP A 119 5.50 -29.26 15.54
CA TRP A 119 6.70 -29.55 14.73
C TRP A 119 7.95 -28.80 15.17
N ARG A 120 8.05 -28.41 16.45
CA ARG A 120 9.14 -27.55 16.94
C ARG A 120 10.54 -28.03 16.53
N GLU A 121 10.86 -29.31 16.79
CA GLU A 121 12.19 -29.85 16.51
C GLU A 121 12.43 -30.02 15.00
N PRO A 122 11.55 -30.67 14.22
CA PRO A 122 11.70 -30.74 12.76
C PRO A 122 11.87 -29.37 12.11
N LEU A 123 11.12 -28.37 12.59
CA LEU A 123 11.15 -27.02 12.06
C LEU A 123 12.46 -26.30 12.43
N LEU A 124 12.97 -26.46 13.65
CA LEU A 124 14.28 -25.92 14.04
C LEU A 124 15.43 -26.58 13.26
N ARG A 125 15.35 -27.90 13.03
CA ARG A 125 16.32 -28.63 12.19
C ARG A 125 16.27 -28.17 10.74
N LEU A 126 15.08 -27.89 10.20
CA LEU A 126 14.90 -27.30 8.87
C LEU A 126 15.62 -25.94 8.75
N PHE A 127 15.61 -25.14 9.81
CA PHE A 127 16.32 -23.85 9.87
C PHE A 127 17.80 -23.97 10.31
N GLY A 128 18.35 -25.19 10.37
CA GLY A 128 19.78 -25.42 10.56
C GLY A 128 20.21 -25.76 11.99
N ALA A 129 19.30 -26.17 12.88
CA ALA A 129 19.69 -26.73 14.18
C ALA A 129 20.52 -28.01 14.02
N SER A 130 21.71 -28.02 14.63
CA SER A 130 22.55 -29.21 14.76
C SER A 130 22.20 -29.97 16.03
N ASP A 131 22.72 -31.18 16.20
CA ASP A 131 22.51 -31.96 17.44
C ASP A 131 23.05 -31.25 18.68
N GLN A 132 24.01 -30.34 18.52
CA GLN A 132 24.57 -29.54 19.62
C GLN A 132 23.71 -28.33 19.98
N THR A 133 22.96 -27.76 19.02
CA THR A 133 22.17 -26.52 19.23
C THR A 133 20.68 -26.77 19.37
N VAL A 134 20.17 -27.92 18.92
CA VAL A 134 18.72 -28.21 18.87
C VAL A 134 18.07 -28.17 20.26
N GLY A 135 18.74 -28.67 21.31
CA GLY A 135 18.20 -28.63 22.67
C GLY A 135 17.99 -27.19 23.16
N MET A 136 19.02 -26.35 23.08
CA MET A 136 18.93 -24.93 23.45
C MET A 136 17.92 -24.17 22.59
N ALA A 137 17.86 -24.47 21.30
CA ALA A 137 16.91 -23.86 20.38
C ALA A 137 15.47 -24.25 20.75
N VAL A 138 15.21 -25.51 21.11
CA VAL A 138 13.90 -25.98 21.58
C VAL A 138 13.50 -25.31 22.90
N ASP A 139 14.42 -25.18 23.86
CA ASP A 139 14.15 -24.54 25.14
C ASP A 139 13.79 -23.06 24.97
N TYR A 140 14.59 -22.32 24.21
CA TYR A 140 14.33 -20.92 23.88
C TYR A 140 13.01 -20.77 23.11
N PHE A 141 12.84 -21.57 22.05
CA PHE A 141 11.68 -21.46 21.17
C PHE A 141 10.38 -21.78 21.89
N THR A 142 10.36 -22.79 22.77
CA THR A 142 9.16 -23.17 23.51
C THR A 142 8.64 -22.02 24.37
N ILE A 143 9.54 -21.30 25.05
CA ILE A 143 9.17 -20.14 25.87
C ILE A 143 8.63 -19.00 25.00
N VAL A 144 9.35 -18.62 23.95
CA VAL A 144 8.92 -17.53 23.05
C VAL A 144 7.60 -17.88 22.34
N LEU A 145 7.42 -19.15 21.97
CA LEU A 145 6.26 -19.62 21.24
C LEU A 145 4.96 -19.41 22.03
N CYS A 146 4.97 -19.61 23.35
CA CYS A 146 3.80 -19.36 24.21
C CYS A 146 3.29 -17.91 24.15
N PHE A 147 4.16 -16.95 23.80
CA PHE A 147 3.83 -15.53 23.71
C PHE A 147 3.64 -15.03 22.27
N LEU A 148 3.71 -15.93 21.28
CA LEU A 148 3.54 -15.60 19.86
C LEU A 148 2.24 -14.81 19.57
N PRO A 149 1.07 -15.14 20.19
CA PRO A 149 -0.14 -14.34 19.99
C PRO A 149 -0.02 -12.89 20.46
N ALA A 150 0.56 -12.66 21.64
CA ALA A 150 0.78 -11.32 22.17
C ALA A 150 1.79 -10.54 21.30
N PHE A 151 2.86 -11.21 20.85
CA PHE A 151 3.85 -10.63 19.95
C PHE A 151 3.23 -10.17 18.62
N MET A 152 2.44 -11.02 17.97
CA MET A 152 1.79 -10.69 16.69
C MET A 152 0.75 -9.58 16.85
N LEU A 153 -0.08 -9.64 17.89
CA LEU A 153 -1.06 -8.59 18.18
C LEU A 153 -0.38 -7.26 18.48
N MET A 154 0.66 -7.24 19.31
CA MET A 154 1.43 -6.04 19.62
C MET A 154 1.96 -5.36 18.36
N ASN A 155 2.57 -6.11 17.44
CA ASN A 155 3.11 -5.58 16.19
C ASN A 155 2.00 -4.99 15.30
N MET A 156 0.89 -5.71 15.14
CA MET A 156 -0.29 -5.24 14.40
C MET A 156 -0.87 -3.94 15.00
N MET A 157 -1.03 -3.91 16.33
CA MET A 157 -1.59 -2.79 17.06
C MET A 157 -0.70 -1.56 16.95
N ASN A 158 0.63 -1.71 17.08
CA ASN A 158 1.57 -0.61 16.95
C ASN A 158 1.47 0.12 15.61
N ALA A 159 1.27 -0.61 14.50
CA ALA A 159 1.03 0.01 13.20
C ALA A 159 -0.24 0.89 13.19
N VAL A 160 -1.33 0.38 13.78
CA VAL A 160 -2.59 1.11 13.90
C VAL A 160 -2.47 2.33 14.83
N ILE A 161 -1.72 2.23 15.94
CA ILE A 161 -1.48 3.35 16.88
C ILE A 161 -0.81 4.53 16.16
N ARG A 162 0.15 4.26 15.27
CA ARG A 162 0.79 5.30 14.43
C ARG A 162 -0.21 5.96 13.50
N ALA A 163 -1.03 5.17 12.80
CA ALA A 163 -2.08 5.69 11.91
C ALA A 163 -3.20 6.44 12.63
N ASP A 164 -3.47 6.12 13.90
CA ASP A 164 -4.42 6.83 14.74
C ASP A 164 -3.86 8.16 15.30
N GLY A 165 -2.62 8.53 14.95
CA GLY A 165 -2.03 9.82 15.29
C GLY A 165 -1.28 9.86 16.62
N SER A 166 -0.85 8.70 17.13
CA SER A 166 -0.12 8.59 18.41
C SER A 166 1.22 7.84 18.29
N PRO A 167 2.12 8.24 17.37
CA PRO A 167 3.41 7.55 17.18
C PRO A 167 4.29 7.55 18.44
N ALA A 168 4.17 8.56 19.31
CA ALA A 168 4.87 8.60 20.60
C ALA A 168 4.43 7.45 21.54
N VAL A 169 3.16 7.04 21.50
CA VAL A 169 2.68 5.89 22.29
C VAL A 169 3.21 4.58 21.72
N SER A 170 3.24 4.44 20.39
CA SER A 170 3.86 3.29 19.73
C SER A 170 5.35 3.18 20.08
N MET A 171 6.07 4.31 20.12
CA MET A 171 7.45 4.38 20.59
C MET A 171 7.58 3.99 22.05
N ALA A 172 6.82 4.61 22.96
CA ALA A 172 6.87 4.27 24.38
C ALA A 172 6.60 2.76 24.61
N SER A 173 5.63 2.18 23.90
CA SER A 173 5.34 0.75 23.94
C SER A 173 6.57 -0.08 23.60
N MET A 174 7.20 0.15 22.45
CA MET A 174 8.35 -0.64 22.00
C MET A 174 9.60 -0.38 22.86
N SER A 175 9.84 0.88 23.24
CA SER A 175 11.00 1.27 24.04
C SER A 175 10.95 0.68 25.45
N LEU A 176 9.79 0.72 26.12
CA LEU A 176 9.66 0.16 27.46
C LEU A 176 9.93 -1.36 27.47
N GLY A 177 9.41 -2.09 26.49
CA GLY A 177 9.69 -3.51 26.36
C GLY A 177 11.16 -3.82 26.12
N ALA A 178 11.79 -3.08 25.20
CA ALA A 178 13.21 -3.22 24.89
C ALA A 178 14.11 -2.90 26.09
N ILE A 179 13.83 -1.80 26.80
CA ILE A 179 14.59 -1.41 28.00
C ILE A 179 14.45 -2.46 29.10
N LEU A 180 13.23 -2.96 29.33
CA LEU A 180 13.01 -4.04 30.29
C LEU A 180 13.76 -5.31 29.89
N ASN A 181 13.74 -5.70 28.61
CA ASN A 181 14.51 -6.84 28.13
C ASN A 181 16.03 -6.63 28.37
N ILE A 182 16.60 -5.49 28.00
CA ILE A 182 18.02 -5.15 28.25
C ILE A 182 18.39 -5.25 29.75
N ILE A 183 17.48 -4.88 30.65
CA ILE A 183 17.71 -4.96 32.10
C ILE A 183 17.57 -6.40 32.60
N LEU A 184 16.56 -7.13 32.11
CA LEU A 184 16.23 -8.47 32.59
C LEU A 184 17.15 -9.56 32.05
N ASP A 185 17.71 -9.40 30.84
CA ASP A 185 18.66 -10.34 30.24
C ASP A 185 19.83 -10.64 31.19
N PRO A 186 20.64 -9.66 31.64
CA PRO A 186 21.77 -9.97 32.50
C PRO A 186 21.34 -10.48 33.88
N VAL A 187 20.16 -10.07 34.37
CA VAL A 187 19.62 -10.57 35.63
C VAL A 187 19.29 -12.07 35.50
N PHE A 188 18.58 -12.47 34.46
CA PHE A 188 18.17 -13.87 34.30
C PHE A 188 19.32 -14.77 33.83
N ILE A 189 20.19 -14.27 32.96
CA ILE A 189 21.33 -15.02 32.40
C ILE A 189 22.45 -15.17 33.44
N PHE A 190 22.90 -14.08 34.08
CA PHE A 190 24.08 -14.12 34.95
C PHE A 190 23.75 -14.26 36.43
N VAL A 191 22.70 -13.59 36.92
CA VAL A 191 22.36 -13.63 38.36
C VAL A 191 21.58 -14.89 38.71
N PHE A 192 20.50 -15.19 37.97
CA PHE A 192 19.70 -16.38 38.21
C PHE A 192 20.20 -17.63 37.48
N LYS A 193 21.14 -17.48 36.55
CA LYS A 193 21.76 -18.59 35.81
C LYS A 193 20.74 -19.48 35.09
N TRP A 194 19.68 -18.88 34.57
CA TRP A 194 18.65 -19.62 33.80
C TRP A 194 19.10 -19.97 32.38
N GLY A 195 20.33 -19.65 32.02
CA GLY A 195 20.89 -19.92 30.69
C GLY A 195 20.00 -19.35 29.59
N ILE A 196 19.76 -20.14 28.55
CA ILE A 196 19.03 -19.70 27.35
C ILE A 196 17.55 -19.40 27.66
N ALA A 197 16.98 -20.07 28.65
CA ALA A 197 15.63 -19.80 29.13
C ALA A 197 15.53 -18.40 29.77
N GLY A 198 16.61 -17.92 30.39
CA GLY A 198 16.69 -16.56 30.93
C GLY A 198 16.51 -15.50 29.86
N ALA A 199 17.25 -15.60 28.75
CA ALA A 199 17.11 -14.71 27.60
C ALA A 199 15.69 -14.74 27.00
N ALA A 200 15.12 -15.94 26.88
CA ALA A 200 13.75 -16.10 26.38
C ALA A 200 12.71 -15.40 27.29
N TRP A 201 12.80 -15.58 28.61
CA TRP A 201 11.88 -14.97 29.57
C TRP A 201 12.00 -13.44 29.63
N ALA A 202 13.22 -12.91 29.57
CA ALA A 202 13.43 -11.47 29.52
C ALA A 202 12.81 -10.85 28.25
N THR A 203 12.97 -11.51 27.10
CA THR A 203 12.32 -11.12 25.84
C THR A 203 10.80 -11.13 25.97
N VAL A 204 10.25 -12.23 26.50
CA VAL A 204 8.81 -12.42 26.70
C VAL A 204 8.20 -11.36 27.62
N ILE A 205 8.86 -11.02 28.72
CA ILE A 205 8.36 -10.00 29.67
C ILE A 205 8.37 -8.62 28.99
N GLY A 206 9.45 -8.27 28.28
CA GLY A 206 9.52 -7.02 27.52
C GLY A 206 8.41 -6.90 26.47
N GLN A 207 8.17 -7.97 25.71
CA GLN A 207 7.09 -8.02 24.72
C GLN A 207 5.69 -7.97 25.36
N THR A 208 5.52 -8.61 26.52
CA THR A 208 4.26 -8.57 27.27
C THR A 208 3.93 -7.16 27.75
N VAL A 209 4.91 -6.43 28.28
CA VAL A 209 4.71 -5.02 28.67
C VAL A 209 4.36 -4.16 27.46
N SER A 210 5.05 -4.36 26.34
CA SER A 210 4.74 -3.67 25.08
C SER A 210 3.30 -3.98 24.61
N PHE A 211 2.88 -5.24 24.68
CA PHE A 211 1.52 -5.66 24.34
C PHE A 211 0.48 -5.00 25.26
N ILE A 212 0.73 -4.93 26.57
CA ILE A 212 -0.16 -4.28 27.53
C ILE A 212 -0.29 -2.80 27.22
N VAL A 213 0.80 -2.07 26.99
CA VAL A 213 0.75 -0.64 26.64
C VAL A 213 -0.04 -0.42 25.35
N SER A 214 0.20 -1.25 24.34
CA SER A 214 -0.54 -1.20 23.07
C SER A 214 -2.03 -1.48 23.27
N THR A 215 -2.38 -2.46 24.10
CA THR A 215 -3.76 -2.82 24.42
C THR A 215 -4.48 -1.72 25.20
N LEU A 216 -3.81 -1.11 26.17
CA LEU A 216 -4.35 0.01 26.94
C LEU A 216 -4.67 1.22 26.06
N TYR A 217 -3.86 1.48 25.01
CA TYR A 217 -4.15 2.53 24.04
C TYR A 217 -5.47 2.29 23.28
N PHE A 218 -5.80 1.03 22.96
CA PHE A 218 -7.00 0.70 22.19
C PHE A 218 -8.32 0.99 22.91
N PHE A 219 -8.29 1.25 24.22
CA PHE A 219 -9.43 1.78 24.99
C PHE A 219 -9.57 3.31 24.89
N LYS A 220 -8.55 4.00 24.39
CA LYS A 220 -8.47 5.47 24.29
C LYS A 220 -8.09 5.93 22.87
N THR A 221 -8.45 5.14 21.87
CA THR A 221 -8.21 5.46 20.46
C THR A 221 -8.89 6.77 20.07
N LYS A 222 -8.22 7.54 19.23
CA LYS A 222 -8.63 8.90 18.88
C LYS A 222 -9.66 8.89 17.76
N SER A 223 -9.47 8.07 16.74
CA SER A 223 -10.23 8.18 15.48
C SER A 223 -11.32 7.12 15.32
N PHE A 224 -11.27 6.07 16.12
CA PHE A 224 -12.24 4.98 16.11
C PHE A 224 -12.50 4.50 17.55
N HIS A 225 -13.56 3.74 17.75
CA HIS A 225 -13.83 3.06 19.02
C HIS A 225 -14.22 1.61 18.73
N LEU A 226 -13.54 0.67 19.38
CA LEU A 226 -13.89 -0.73 19.26
C LEU A 226 -15.15 -1.05 20.09
N LYS A 227 -16.05 -1.81 19.50
CA LYS A 227 -17.24 -2.37 20.16
C LYS A 227 -17.15 -3.89 20.09
N LYS A 228 -17.93 -4.62 20.89
CA LYS A 228 -17.99 -6.09 20.80
C LYS A 228 -18.27 -6.58 19.36
N ALA A 229 -19.17 -5.89 18.64
CA ALA A 229 -19.48 -6.18 17.24
C ALA A 229 -18.30 -5.93 16.26
N SER A 230 -17.27 -5.16 16.65
CA SER A 230 -16.06 -4.96 15.82
C SER A 230 -15.26 -6.24 15.62
N PHE A 231 -15.33 -7.18 16.57
CA PHE A 231 -14.56 -8.43 16.56
C PHE A 231 -15.23 -9.54 15.76
N VAL A 232 -16.43 -9.30 15.20
CA VAL A 232 -17.05 -10.21 14.24
C VAL A 232 -16.39 -9.99 12.88
N PRO A 233 -15.67 -10.98 12.30
CA PRO A 233 -14.90 -10.77 11.08
C PRO A 233 -15.76 -10.29 9.89
N GLN A 234 -15.40 -9.16 9.30
CA GLN A 234 -16.01 -8.63 8.08
C GLN A 234 -15.01 -8.62 6.93
N PHE A 235 -14.80 -9.80 6.34
CA PHE A 235 -13.81 -10.02 5.28
C PHE A 235 -13.98 -9.09 4.08
N LYS A 236 -15.20 -8.68 3.74
CA LYS A 236 -15.45 -7.73 2.63
C LYS A 236 -14.74 -6.38 2.84
N ILE A 237 -14.77 -5.86 4.07
CA ILE A 237 -14.09 -4.60 4.42
C ILE A 237 -12.60 -4.85 4.59
N PHE A 238 -12.26 -5.91 5.34
CA PHE A 238 -10.88 -6.25 5.68
C PHE A 238 -10.00 -6.56 4.46
N ASN A 239 -10.57 -7.13 3.39
CA ASN A 239 -9.84 -7.39 2.15
C ASN A 239 -9.20 -6.12 1.55
N ASN A 240 -9.80 -4.94 1.74
CA ASN A 240 -9.22 -3.69 1.28
C ASN A 240 -7.94 -3.35 2.06
N ALA A 241 -7.94 -3.56 3.37
CA ALA A 241 -6.75 -3.38 4.20
C ALA A 241 -5.69 -4.45 3.90
N LEU A 242 -6.10 -5.72 3.78
CA LEU A 242 -5.19 -6.84 3.51
C LEU A 242 -4.39 -6.64 2.21
N LYS A 243 -5.04 -6.13 1.15
CA LYS A 243 -4.35 -5.80 -0.11
C LYS A 243 -3.25 -4.76 0.08
N LEU A 244 -3.47 -3.75 0.93
CA LEU A 244 -2.48 -2.72 1.25
C LEU A 244 -1.31 -3.30 2.05
N GLY A 245 -1.60 -4.24 2.94
CA GLY A 245 -0.61 -4.93 3.76
C GLY A 245 0.28 -5.94 3.04
N ALA A 246 -0.17 -6.47 1.90
CA ALA A 246 0.50 -7.57 1.20
C ALA A 246 1.98 -7.28 0.86
N SER A 247 2.32 -6.02 0.55
CA SER A 247 3.70 -5.62 0.31
C SER A 247 4.61 -5.78 1.53
N SER A 248 4.09 -5.57 2.74
CA SER A 248 4.86 -5.76 3.98
C SER A 248 5.19 -7.24 4.19
N PHE A 249 4.21 -8.14 4.01
CA PHE A 249 4.46 -9.59 4.07
C PHE A 249 5.54 -10.02 3.08
N ILE A 250 5.38 -9.59 1.83
CA ILE A 250 6.29 -9.92 0.74
C ILE A 250 7.70 -9.40 1.03
N THR A 251 7.83 -8.19 1.58
CA THR A 251 9.12 -7.61 1.95
C THR A 251 9.81 -8.47 3.02
N GLN A 252 9.08 -8.89 4.06
CA GLN A 252 9.65 -9.73 5.12
C GLN A 252 10.07 -11.11 4.60
N MET A 253 9.24 -11.74 3.77
CA MET A 253 9.60 -13.02 3.16
C MET A 253 10.81 -12.88 2.22
N SER A 254 10.94 -11.73 1.55
CA SER A 254 12.10 -11.47 0.69
C SER A 254 13.40 -11.39 1.48
N ILE A 255 13.38 -10.79 2.67
CA ILE A 255 14.55 -10.77 3.57
C ILE A 255 15.01 -12.20 3.93
N VAL A 256 14.07 -13.08 4.27
CA VAL A 256 14.38 -14.49 4.61
C VAL A 256 15.01 -15.21 3.42
N VAL A 257 14.42 -15.08 2.23
CA VAL A 257 14.93 -15.71 1.00
C VAL A 257 16.30 -15.16 0.62
N ILE A 258 16.48 -13.84 0.65
CA ILE A 258 17.76 -13.17 0.36
C ILE A 258 18.84 -13.65 1.31
N SER A 259 18.55 -13.67 2.62
CA SER A 259 19.52 -14.10 3.64
C SER A 259 19.94 -15.55 3.43
N LEU A 260 18.98 -16.44 3.18
CA LEU A 260 19.26 -17.86 2.92
C LEU A 260 20.14 -18.04 1.66
N VAL A 261 19.73 -17.45 0.54
CA VAL A 261 20.49 -17.57 -0.72
C VAL A 261 21.88 -16.97 -0.55
N CYS A 262 21.99 -15.77 0.02
CA CYS A 262 23.27 -15.10 0.24
C CYS A 262 24.21 -15.97 1.10
N ASN A 263 23.72 -16.52 2.22
CA ASN A 263 24.50 -17.40 3.08
C ASN A 263 24.99 -18.67 2.34
N ILE A 264 24.14 -19.30 1.53
CA ILE A 264 24.53 -20.46 0.71
C ILE A 264 25.62 -20.08 -0.29
N MET A 265 25.46 -18.95 -0.98
CA MET A 265 26.45 -18.50 -1.97
C MET A 265 27.78 -18.13 -1.31
N LEU A 266 27.75 -17.45 -0.15
CA LEU A 266 28.94 -17.09 0.63
C LEU A 266 29.68 -18.34 1.14
N ALA A 267 28.97 -19.34 1.64
CA ALA A 267 29.58 -20.61 2.07
C ALA A 267 30.25 -21.32 0.88
N LYS A 268 29.55 -21.44 -0.26
CA LYS A 268 30.07 -22.11 -1.45
C LYS A 268 31.32 -21.43 -2.01
N TYR A 269 31.24 -20.14 -2.34
CA TYR A 269 32.37 -19.43 -2.96
C TYR A 269 33.44 -19.02 -1.93
N GLY A 270 33.08 -18.91 -0.65
CA GLY A 270 34.03 -18.73 0.44
C GLY A 270 35.02 -19.90 0.50
N SER A 271 34.55 -21.15 0.48
CA SER A 271 35.43 -22.33 0.48
C SER A 271 36.36 -22.45 -0.72
N LEU A 272 36.02 -21.81 -1.85
CA LEU A 272 36.83 -21.81 -3.07
C LEU A 272 37.83 -20.64 -3.10
N SER A 273 37.77 -19.74 -2.12
CA SER A 273 38.56 -18.52 -2.08
C SER A 273 39.61 -18.56 -0.96
N ILE A 274 40.54 -17.60 -0.99
CA ILE A 274 41.55 -17.41 0.05
C ILE A 274 40.96 -17.06 1.43
N TYR A 275 39.69 -16.62 1.48
CA TYR A 275 39.04 -16.17 2.72
C TYR A 275 38.42 -17.33 3.52
N GLY A 276 38.26 -18.51 2.91
CA GLY A 276 37.49 -19.60 3.50
C GLY A 276 36.00 -19.25 3.66
N GLN A 277 35.24 -20.14 4.29
CA GLN A 277 33.78 -19.97 4.45
C GLN A 277 33.43 -18.94 5.54
N ASP A 278 34.21 -18.90 6.63
CA ASP A 278 33.85 -18.19 7.85
C ASP A 278 33.99 -16.67 7.74
N ILE A 279 35.07 -16.20 7.09
CA ILE A 279 35.35 -14.77 6.97
C ILE A 279 34.23 -14.05 6.22
N PRO A 280 33.83 -14.47 5.00
CA PRO A 280 32.79 -13.77 4.25
C PRO A 280 31.43 -13.76 4.95
N ILE A 281 31.04 -14.88 5.58
CA ILE A 281 29.78 -14.98 6.32
C ILE A 281 29.78 -14.02 7.52
N SER A 282 30.90 -13.96 8.25
CA SER A 282 31.06 -13.08 9.41
C SER A 282 31.03 -11.60 9.02
N VAL A 283 31.71 -11.24 7.93
CA VAL A 283 31.73 -9.87 7.39
C VAL A 283 30.35 -9.41 6.94
N ILE A 284 29.62 -10.26 6.21
CA ILE A 284 28.25 -9.95 5.77
C ILE A 284 27.30 -9.80 6.96
N SER A 285 27.50 -10.56 8.05
CA SER A 285 26.71 -10.39 9.27
C SER A 285 26.84 -8.98 9.86
N ILE A 286 28.06 -8.43 9.93
CA ILE A 286 28.28 -7.06 10.42
C ILE A 286 27.76 -6.02 9.44
N GLU A 287 27.98 -6.22 8.14
CA GLU A 287 27.38 -5.39 7.08
C GLU A 287 25.86 -5.29 7.26
N THR A 288 25.17 -6.42 7.40
CA THR A 288 23.72 -6.47 7.49
C THR A 288 23.20 -5.77 8.75
N LYS A 289 23.94 -5.85 9.88
CA LYS A 289 23.61 -5.10 11.11
C LYS A 289 23.68 -3.59 10.88
N VAL A 290 24.73 -3.12 10.21
CA VAL A 290 24.93 -1.70 9.91
C VAL A 290 23.91 -1.20 8.88
N PHE A 291 23.68 -1.99 7.83
CA PHE A 291 22.65 -1.72 6.82
C PHE A 291 21.25 -1.61 7.44
N THR A 292 20.91 -2.50 8.39
CA THR A 292 19.63 -2.48 9.11
C THR A 292 19.42 -1.17 9.87
N ILE A 293 20.47 -0.59 10.47
CA ILE A 293 20.37 0.72 11.15
C ILE A 293 19.97 1.81 10.15
N VAL A 294 20.63 1.87 8.99
CA VAL A 294 20.33 2.85 7.93
C VAL A 294 18.89 2.68 7.45
N ILE A 295 18.49 1.46 7.13
CA ILE A 295 17.14 1.17 6.64
C ILE A 295 16.08 1.46 7.71
N ASN A 296 16.33 1.20 8.99
CA ASN A 296 15.39 1.54 10.06
C ASN A 296 15.15 3.05 10.19
N ILE A 297 16.17 3.88 9.94
CA ILE A 297 15.99 5.34 9.88
C ILE A 297 15.09 5.69 8.69
N VAL A 298 15.36 5.16 7.51
CA VAL A 298 14.55 5.39 6.31
C VAL A 298 13.10 4.96 6.53
N VAL A 299 12.87 3.72 6.96
CA VAL A 299 11.55 3.16 7.23
C VAL A 299 10.84 3.98 8.31
N GLY A 300 11.54 4.39 9.38
CA GLY A 300 10.99 5.27 10.42
C GLY A 300 10.51 6.62 9.88
N ILE A 301 11.26 7.23 8.96
CA ILE A 301 10.84 8.47 8.28
C ILE A 301 9.53 8.23 7.52
N VAL A 302 9.47 7.19 6.69
CA VAL A 302 8.31 6.94 5.81
C VAL A 302 7.07 6.49 6.60
N LEU A 303 7.22 5.62 7.60
CA LEU A 303 6.12 5.21 8.49
C LEU A 303 5.58 6.39 9.32
N GLY A 304 6.43 7.35 9.69
CA GLY A 304 5.97 8.60 10.28
C GLY A 304 5.18 9.48 9.29
N GLY A 305 5.54 9.45 8.01
CA GLY A 305 4.83 10.12 6.94
C GLY A 305 3.53 9.43 6.50
N GLN A 306 3.37 8.14 6.77
CA GLN A 306 2.24 7.32 6.32
C GLN A 306 0.86 7.90 6.73
N PRO A 307 0.62 8.36 7.98
CA PRO A 307 -0.67 8.93 8.35
C PRO A 307 -0.95 10.24 7.61
N ILE A 308 0.09 11.04 7.35
CA ILE A 308 -0.01 12.31 6.61
C ILE A 308 -0.38 12.02 5.15
N LEU A 309 0.33 11.08 4.50
CA LEU A 309 0.06 10.67 3.12
C LEU A 309 -1.34 10.07 2.98
N GLY A 310 -1.69 9.10 3.83
CA GLY A 310 -2.99 8.42 3.83
C GLY A 310 -4.15 9.38 4.05
N TYR A 311 -4.04 10.30 5.02
CA TYR A 311 -5.07 11.31 5.25
C TYR A 311 -5.23 12.25 4.05
N ASN A 312 -4.13 12.80 3.52
CA ASN A 312 -4.21 13.79 2.45
C ASN A 312 -4.63 13.17 1.11
N ILE A 313 -4.30 11.91 0.82
CA ILE A 313 -4.85 11.20 -0.35
C ILE A 313 -6.36 10.96 -0.17
N GLY A 314 -6.80 10.57 1.02
CA GLY A 314 -8.21 10.37 1.34
C GLY A 314 -9.02 11.66 1.25
N ALA A 315 -8.43 12.77 1.66
CA ALA A 315 -9.02 14.11 1.62
C ALA A 315 -8.93 14.79 0.23
N GLY A 316 -8.31 14.14 -0.77
CA GLY A 316 -8.11 14.70 -2.11
C GLY A 316 -7.09 15.86 -2.18
N LYS A 317 -6.30 16.10 -1.12
CA LYS A 317 -5.32 17.18 -1.01
C LYS A 317 -3.98 16.80 -1.62
N MET A 318 -3.92 16.65 -2.93
CA MET A 318 -2.78 16.07 -3.63
C MET A 318 -1.53 16.94 -3.69
N ASN A 319 -1.67 18.28 -3.64
CA ASN A 319 -0.53 19.17 -3.43
C ASN A 319 0.23 18.82 -2.15
N ARG A 320 -0.52 18.59 -1.05
CA ARG A 320 0.08 18.14 0.22
C ARG A 320 0.68 16.74 0.12
N VAL A 321 0.09 15.83 -0.66
CA VAL A 321 0.69 14.50 -0.91
C VAL A 321 2.03 14.64 -1.63
N ARG A 322 2.11 15.48 -2.67
CA ARG A 322 3.35 15.77 -3.42
C ARG A 322 4.42 16.41 -2.53
N ASP A 323 4.04 17.38 -1.72
CA ASP A 323 4.97 18.06 -0.81
C ASP A 323 5.45 17.14 0.32
N THR A 324 4.56 16.29 0.84
CA THR A 324 4.94 15.25 1.83
C THR A 324 5.89 14.24 1.20
N TYR A 325 5.60 13.75 -0.01
CA TYR A 325 6.49 12.86 -0.76
C TYR A 325 7.88 13.50 -0.96
N ARG A 326 7.95 14.76 -1.41
CA ARG A 326 9.21 15.49 -1.61
C ARG A 326 10.01 15.60 -0.31
N MET A 327 9.35 15.94 0.80
CA MET A 327 10.03 16.10 2.08
C MET A 327 10.57 14.77 2.62
N ILE A 328 9.79 13.69 2.50
CA ILE A 328 10.26 12.33 2.81
C ILE A 328 11.44 11.98 1.91
N LEU A 329 11.33 12.23 0.60
CA LEU A 329 12.38 11.90 -0.36
C LEU A 329 13.68 12.61 -0.01
N THR A 330 13.64 13.91 0.24
CA THR A 330 14.81 14.71 0.66
C THR A 330 15.43 14.18 1.94
N ALA A 331 14.61 13.84 2.96
CA ALA A 331 15.12 13.27 4.21
C ALA A 331 15.78 11.90 3.99
N THR A 332 15.17 11.02 3.19
CA THR A 332 15.72 9.70 2.88
C THR A 332 16.97 9.76 2.00
N LEU A 333 17.05 10.73 1.08
CA LEU A 333 18.26 11.00 0.30
C LEU A 333 19.39 11.51 1.19
N ALA A 334 19.10 12.39 2.15
CA ALA A 334 20.12 12.85 3.09
C ALA A 334 20.70 11.69 3.90
N VAL A 335 19.85 10.79 4.42
CA VAL A 335 20.29 9.57 5.10
C VAL A 335 21.13 8.69 4.16
N GLY A 336 20.64 8.43 2.94
CA GLY A 336 21.36 7.63 1.95
C GLY A 336 22.73 8.20 1.58
N ILE A 337 22.82 9.51 1.33
CA ILE A 337 24.09 10.20 1.01
C ILE A 337 25.07 10.07 2.17
N VAL A 338 24.64 10.38 3.39
CA VAL A 338 25.50 10.28 4.58
C VAL A 338 25.99 8.84 4.76
N SER A 339 25.12 7.85 4.65
CA SER A 339 25.48 6.44 4.76
C SER A 339 26.46 6.01 3.67
N THR A 340 26.20 6.33 2.39
CA THR A 340 27.12 6.04 1.28
C THR A 340 28.50 6.66 1.53
N LEU A 341 28.55 7.94 1.93
CA LEU A 341 29.84 8.61 2.21
C LEU A 341 30.61 7.93 3.33
N VAL A 342 29.94 7.52 4.40
CA VAL A 342 30.58 6.80 5.51
C VAL A 342 31.13 5.44 5.04
N PHE A 343 30.37 4.68 4.25
CA PHE A 343 30.79 3.35 3.78
C PHE A 343 31.93 3.40 2.75
N GLU A 344 31.99 4.44 1.92
CA GLU A 344 33.03 4.60 0.92
C GLU A 344 34.34 5.17 1.53
N ILE A 345 34.21 6.25 2.30
CA ILE A 345 35.36 7.04 2.78
C ILE A 345 36.02 6.38 3.99
N CYS A 346 35.24 5.94 4.98
CA CYS A 346 35.77 5.47 6.27
C CYS A 346 35.13 4.16 6.78
N PRO A 347 35.03 3.09 5.95
CA PRO A 347 34.43 1.82 6.39
C PRO A 347 35.16 1.18 7.59
N GLN A 348 36.45 1.48 7.76
CA GLN A 348 37.31 0.96 8.82
C GLN A 348 36.85 1.41 10.21
N VAL A 349 36.28 2.61 10.34
CA VAL A 349 35.73 3.09 11.62
C VAL A 349 34.60 2.16 12.07
N ILE A 350 33.73 1.76 11.13
CA ILE A 350 32.65 0.82 11.42
C ILE A 350 33.21 -0.57 11.71
N ILE A 351 34.10 -1.08 10.85
CA ILE A 351 34.67 -2.43 10.98
C ILE A 351 35.36 -2.61 12.34
N ASN A 352 36.10 -1.59 12.81
CA ASN A 352 36.82 -1.66 14.08
C ASN A 352 35.90 -1.64 15.31
N ILE A 353 34.70 -1.03 15.22
CA ILE A 353 33.72 -1.07 16.32
C ILE A 353 33.28 -2.52 16.62
N PHE A 354 33.23 -3.38 15.61
CA PHE A 354 32.78 -4.76 15.75
C PHE A 354 33.92 -5.75 16.10
N GLY A 355 35.11 -5.26 16.40
CA GLY A 355 36.24 -6.11 16.79
C GLY A 355 36.83 -6.83 15.58
N SER A 356 37.58 -6.09 14.75
CA SER A 356 38.52 -6.68 13.80
C SER A 356 39.65 -7.35 14.61
N GLY A 357 39.50 -8.65 14.90
CA GLY A 357 40.67 -9.45 15.25
C GLY A 357 41.78 -9.19 14.21
N ASN A 358 43.04 -9.24 14.61
CA ASN A 358 44.24 -8.90 13.81
C ASN A 358 44.44 -9.70 12.49
N ASN A 359 43.38 -10.26 11.92
CA ASN A 359 43.33 -10.97 10.65
C ASN A 359 43.23 -9.98 9.48
N ALA A 360 44.30 -9.92 8.68
CA ALA A 360 44.39 -9.07 7.49
C ALA A 360 43.34 -9.42 6.42
N LEU A 361 43.07 -10.71 6.20
CA LEU A 361 42.10 -11.17 5.20
C LEU A 361 40.67 -10.77 5.56
N TYR A 362 40.34 -10.84 6.85
CA TYR A 362 39.05 -10.37 7.36
C TYR A 362 38.86 -8.87 7.08
N THR A 363 39.87 -8.07 7.44
CA THR A 363 39.82 -6.61 7.26
C THR A 363 39.73 -6.24 5.78
N GLU A 364 40.48 -6.92 4.91
CA GLU A 364 40.43 -6.71 3.46
C GLU A 364 39.02 -7.00 2.91
N TYR A 365 38.46 -8.17 3.22
CA TYR A 365 37.13 -8.55 2.72
C TYR A 365 36.03 -7.64 3.29
N ALA A 366 36.15 -7.22 4.55
CA ALA A 366 35.24 -6.26 5.17
C ALA A 366 35.25 -4.91 4.45
N GLN A 367 36.43 -4.35 4.17
CA GLN A 367 36.54 -3.09 3.44
C GLN A 367 35.92 -3.19 2.04
N ARG A 368 36.17 -4.29 1.32
CA ARG A 368 35.56 -4.53 0.01
C ARG A 368 34.05 -4.66 0.10
N THR A 369 33.55 -5.36 1.10
CA THR A 369 32.11 -5.54 1.31
C THR A 369 31.43 -4.20 1.51
N PHE A 370 31.91 -3.37 2.44
CA PHE A 370 31.32 -2.05 2.70
C PHE A 370 31.40 -1.11 1.49
N ARG A 371 32.51 -1.13 0.73
CA ARG A 371 32.65 -0.28 -0.46
C ARG A 371 31.85 -0.78 -1.65
N ILE A 372 31.79 -2.07 -1.91
CA ILE A 372 31.17 -2.60 -3.13
C ILE A 372 29.69 -2.89 -2.88
N PHE A 373 29.38 -3.69 -1.86
CA PHE A 373 28.02 -4.15 -1.59
C PHE A 373 27.08 -3.01 -1.18
N LEU A 374 27.59 -2.03 -0.44
CA LEU A 374 26.82 -0.87 0.04
C LEU A 374 27.02 0.42 -0.78
N SER A 375 27.76 0.37 -1.89
CA SER A 375 28.04 1.54 -2.75
C SER A 375 26.78 2.31 -3.16
N LEU A 376 25.69 1.59 -3.45
CA LEU A 376 24.42 2.16 -3.90
C LEU A 376 23.32 2.13 -2.83
N VAL A 377 23.68 2.15 -1.54
CA VAL A 377 22.69 2.19 -0.44
C VAL A 377 21.70 3.36 -0.58
N ILE A 378 22.13 4.49 -1.15
CA ILE A 378 21.25 5.62 -1.49
C ILE A 378 20.08 5.22 -2.41
N PHE A 379 20.30 4.33 -3.38
CA PHE A 379 19.23 3.82 -4.25
C PHE A 379 18.30 2.90 -3.48
N THR A 380 18.85 2.02 -2.65
CA THR A 380 18.04 1.20 -1.74
C THR A 380 17.12 2.06 -0.87
N CYS A 381 17.61 3.17 -0.31
CA CYS A 381 16.79 4.11 0.47
C CYS A 381 15.59 4.63 -0.33
N VAL A 382 15.79 5.03 -1.58
CA VAL A 382 14.72 5.53 -2.46
C VAL A 382 13.74 4.43 -2.87
N ILE A 383 14.23 3.22 -3.14
CA ILE A 383 13.39 2.06 -3.50
C ILE A 383 12.47 1.70 -2.33
N LYS A 384 13.01 1.58 -1.12
CA LYS A 384 12.22 1.28 0.09
C LYS A 384 11.23 2.40 0.38
N MET A 385 11.65 3.65 0.26
CA MET A 385 10.76 4.80 0.41
C MET A 385 9.59 4.77 -0.59
N SER A 386 9.86 4.49 -1.87
CA SER A 386 8.84 4.43 -2.92
C SER A 386 7.83 3.31 -2.68
N SER A 387 8.29 2.13 -2.27
CA SER A 387 7.42 0.99 -1.94
C SER A 387 6.44 1.33 -0.81
N ILE A 388 6.94 1.86 0.31
CA ILE A 388 6.12 2.23 1.47
C ILE A 388 5.21 3.43 1.14
N PHE A 389 5.67 4.38 0.33
CA PHE A 389 4.82 5.46 -0.17
C PHE A 389 3.61 4.93 -0.94
N PHE A 390 3.80 4.00 -1.88
CA PHE A 390 2.70 3.41 -2.64
C PHE A 390 1.70 2.65 -1.76
N GLN A 391 2.18 1.98 -0.71
CA GLN A 391 1.33 1.37 0.30
C GLN A 391 0.48 2.44 1.02
N ALA A 392 1.12 3.52 1.49
CA ALA A 392 0.47 4.59 2.22
C ALA A 392 -0.61 5.33 1.40
N VAL A 393 -0.41 5.49 0.08
CA VAL A 393 -1.37 6.17 -0.81
C VAL A 393 -2.42 5.23 -1.43
N GLY A 394 -2.44 3.94 -1.05
CA GLY A 394 -3.46 3.01 -1.50
C GLY A 394 -3.21 2.35 -2.85
N LYS A 395 -1.93 2.19 -3.26
CA LYS A 395 -1.49 1.56 -4.53
C LYS A 395 -0.69 0.29 -4.26
N PRO A 396 -1.32 -0.80 -3.79
CA PRO A 396 -0.61 -2.00 -3.32
C PRO A 396 0.20 -2.70 -4.42
N VAL A 397 -0.30 -2.74 -5.65
CA VAL A 397 0.43 -3.35 -6.78
C VAL A 397 1.74 -2.61 -7.05
N MET A 398 1.72 -1.27 -7.03
CA MET A 398 2.94 -0.48 -7.21
C MET A 398 3.93 -0.69 -6.05
N ALA A 399 3.44 -0.83 -4.82
CA ALA A 399 4.27 -1.12 -3.64
C ALA A 399 4.96 -2.49 -3.75
N VAL A 400 4.22 -3.51 -4.18
CA VAL A 400 4.74 -4.88 -4.40
C VAL A 400 5.75 -4.92 -5.53
N VAL A 401 5.46 -4.28 -6.68
CA VAL A 401 6.41 -4.25 -7.80
C VAL A 401 7.70 -3.51 -7.41
N ALA A 402 7.59 -2.37 -6.74
CA ALA A 402 8.75 -1.61 -6.28
C ALA A 402 9.64 -2.38 -5.29
N SER A 403 9.06 -3.18 -4.38
CA SER A 403 9.82 -3.99 -3.42
C SER A 403 10.42 -5.24 -4.07
N LEU A 404 9.60 -6.05 -4.74
CA LEU A 404 10.01 -7.35 -5.28
C LEU A 404 11.04 -7.26 -6.41
N THR A 405 10.97 -6.19 -7.22
CA THR A 405 11.86 -6.07 -8.39
C THR A 405 13.31 -6.13 -7.94
N ARG A 406 13.69 -5.28 -6.98
CA ARG A 406 15.05 -5.26 -6.45
C ARG A 406 15.35 -6.52 -5.65
N ASP A 407 14.49 -6.86 -4.69
CA ASP A 407 14.79 -7.86 -3.66
C ASP A 407 14.79 -9.31 -4.17
N ILE A 408 13.87 -9.67 -5.08
CA ILE A 408 13.74 -11.05 -5.57
C ILE A 408 14.07 -11.14 -7.04
N VAL A 409 13.42 -10.33 -7.88
CA VAL A 409 13.52 -10.47 -9.35
C VAL A 409 14.94 -10.17 -9.83
N CYS A 410 15.63 -9.22 -9.20
CA CYS A 410 17.00 -8.85 -9.54
C CYS A 410 18.03 -9.52 -8.62
N PHE A 411 17.98 -9.28 -7.31
CA PHE A 411 19.06 -9.70 -6.40
C PHE A 411 19.29 -11.22 -6.40
N VAL A 412 18.24 -12.04 -6.29
CA VAL A 412 18.38 -13.50 -6.18
C VAL A 412 19.03 -14.13 -7.44
N PRO A 413 18.60 -13.82 -8.67
CA PRO A 413 19.31 -14.28 -9.87
C PRO A 413 20.75 -13.75 -9.96
N LEU A 414 20.97 -12.47 -9.63
CA LEU A 414 22.29 -11.84 -9.76
C LEU A 414 23.31 -12.41 -8.76
N VAL A 415 22.90 -12.69 -7.52
CA VAL A 415 23.79 -13.29 -6.51
C VAL A 415 24.11 -14.75 -6.81
N ILE A 416 23.33 -15.42 -7.67
CA ILE A 416 23.64 -16.76 -8.16
C ILE A 416 24.54 -16.69 -9.41
N LEU A 417 24.21 -15.80 -10.36
CA LEU A 417 24.83 -15.74 -11.69
C LEU A 417 26.18 -15.02 -11.71
N ILE A 418 26.30 -13.84 -11.09
CA ILE A 418 27.54 -13.05 -11.13
C ILE A 418 28.71 -13.84 -10.53
N PRO A 419 28.60 -14.43 -9.33
CA PRO A 419 29.69 -15.25 -8.77
C PRO A 419 30.07 -16.44 -9.64
N TYR A 420 29.09 -17.08 -10.28
CA TYR A 420 29.33 -18.22 -11.17
C TYR A 420 30.17 -17.83 -12.38
N VAL A 421 29.85 -16.70 -13.02
CA VAL A 421 30.61 -16.17 -14.15
C VAL A 421 32.02 -15.76 -13.72
N CYS A 422 32.16 -15.08 -12.58
CA CYS A 422 33.47 -14.73 -12.02
C CYS A 422 34.32 -15.98 -11.76
N GLU A 423 33.76 -16.99 -11.07
CA GLU A 423 34.48 -18.21 -10.72
C GLU A 423 34.96 -18.99 -11.95
N ILE A 424 34.15 -19.07 -13.02
CA ILE A 424 34.55 -19.72 -14.27
C ILE A 424 35.68 -18.97 -14.97
N ASN A 425 35.66 -17.64 -14.94
CA ASN A 425 36.69 -16.83 -15.58
C ASN A 425 38.00 -16.82 -14.78
N GLN A 426 37.91 -16.86 -13.45
CA GLN A 426 39.05 -16.90 -12.55
C GLN A 426 38.69 -17.63 -11.26
N ALA A 427 39.31 -18.77 -11.02
CA ALA A 427 39.10 -19.58 -9.82
C ALA A 427 39.38 -18.77 -8.54
N GLY A 428 38.48 -18.89 -7.55
CA GLY A 428 38.49 -18.17 -6.30
C GLY A 428 37.97 -16.72 -6.37
N SER A 429 37.56 -16.22 -7.54
CA SER A 429 37.04 -14.86 -7.70
C SER A 429 35.53 -14.73 -7.49
N GLY A 430 34.79 -15.85 -7.47
CA GLY A 430 33.33 -15.85 -7.30
C GLY A 430 32.85 -15.14 -6.03
N ILE A 431 33.66 -15.16 -4.97
CA ILE A 431 33.38 -14.49 -3.70
C ILE A 431 33.28 -12.96 -3.82
N ASN A 432 34.04 -12.36 -4.74
CA ASN A 432 33.94 -10.94 -5.05
C ASN A 432 32.71 -10.67 -5.93
N GLY A 433 32.33 -11.62 -6.79
CA GLY A 433 31.12 -11.54 -7.60
C GLY A 433 29.85 -11.37 -6.77
N ILE A 434 29.81 -11.92 -5.55
CA ILE A 434 28.66 -11.78 -4.63
C ILE A 434 28.47 -10.30 -4.26
N LEU A 435 29.58 -9.57 -4.07
CA LEU A 435 29.54 -8.17 -3.66
C LEU A 435 28.89 -7.26 -4.70
N PHE A 436 29.01 -7.60 -5.99
CA PHE A 436 28.43 -6.83 -7.09
C PHE A 436 26.94 -7.09 -7.31
N ALA A 437 26.35 -8.12 -6.69
CA ALA A 437 24.93 -8.43 -6.87
C ALA A 437 24.01 -7.34 -6.31
N ALA A 438 24.34 -6.77 -5.15
CA ALA A 438 23.57 -5.68 -4.53
C ALA A 438 23.51 -4.41 -5.40
N PRO A 439 24.63 -3.78 -5.80
CA PRO A 439 24.58 -2.57 -6.62
C PRO A 439 23.95 -2.81 -8.00
N ALA A 440 24.14 -3.98 -8.60
CA ALA A 440 23.48 -4.33 -9.86
C ALA A 440 21.95 -4.41 -9.70
N ALA A 441 21.45 -5.01 -8.61
CA ALA A 441 20.02 -5.04 -8.30
C ALA A 441 19.46 -3.64 -7.98
N ASP A 442 20.24 -2.80 -7.30
CA ASP A 442 19.84 -1.45 -6.91
C ASP A 442 19.67 -0.53 -8.14
N LEU A 443 20.52 -0.64 -9.16
CA LEU A 443 20.36 0.09 -10.42
C LEU A 443 19.01 -0.19 -11.09
N ILE A 444 18.67 -1.47 -11.25
CA ILE A 444 17.42 -1.89 -11.90
C ILE A 444 16.22 -1.49 -11.03
N GLY A 445 16.31 -1.74 -9.72
CA GLY A 445 15.28 -1.38 -8.76
C GLY A 445 14.99 0.12 -8.76
N MET A 446 16.03 0.95 -8.83
CA MET A 446 15.90 2.41 -8.86
C MET A 446 15.17 2.89 -10.12
N ILE A 447 15.50 2.32 -11.29
CA ILE A 447 14.82 2.63 -12.55
C ILE A 447 13.32 2.34 -12.43
N VAL A 448 12.95 1.17 -11.89
CA VAL A 448 11.55 0.78 -11.71
C VAL A 448 10.85 1.68 -10.69
N ALA A 449 11.47 1.96 -9.54
CA ALA A 449 10.89 2.82 -8.50
C ALA A 449 10.62 4.24 -9.02
N VAL A 450 11.57 4.84 -9.73
CA VAL A 450 11.43 6.17 -10.34
C VAL A 450 10.35 6.14 -11.42
N SER A 451 10.31 5.11 -12.27
CA SER A 451 9.33 4.97 -13.35
C SER A 451 7.90 4.88 -12.82
N LEU A 452 7.68 4.04 -11.79
CA LEU A 452 6.38 3.92 -11.10
C LEU A 452 5.96 5.24 -10.45
N THR A 453 6.91 5.95 -9.82
CA THR A 453 6.63 7.23 -9.16
C THR A 453 6.26 8.30 -10.17
N MET A 454 7.00 8.42 -11.28
CA MET A 454 6.66 9.35 -12.36
C MET A 454 5.31 9.03 -12.98
N HIS A 455 5.03 7.75 -13.23
CA HIS A 455 3.73 7.31 -13.75
C HIS A 455 2.58 7.66 -12.79
N TYR A 456 2.76 7.43 -11.49
CA TYR A 456 1.77 7.76 -10.47
C TYR A 456 1.42 9.26 -10.44
N PHE A 457 2.41 10.15 -10.43
CA PHE A 457 2.14 11.58 -10.42
C PHE A 457 1.59 12.10 -11.76
N ARG A 458 2.08 11.59 -12.91
CA ARG A 458 1.57 11.98 -14.24
C ARG A 458 0.12 11.59 -14.47
N THR A 459 -0.28 10.38 -14.09
CA THR A 459 -1.68 9.93 -14.22
C THR A 459 -2.65 10.76 -13.38
N TRP A 460 -2.14 11.35 -12.30
CA TRP A 460 -2.92 12.27 -11.50
C TRP A 460 -3.05 13.64 -12.18
N GLU A 461 -1.93 14.24 -12.61
CA GLU A 461 -1.89 15.53 -13.34
C GLU A 461 -2.70 15.49 -14.66
N ALA A 462 -2.67 14.37 -15.39
CA ALA A 462 -3.44 14.15 -16.62
C ALA A 462 -4.97 14.10 -16.39
N GLY A 463 -5.40 13.75 -15.17
CA GLY A 463 -6.81 13.79 -14.80
C GLY A 463 -7.26 15.13 -14.21
N GLU A 464 -6.33 16.02 -13.86
CA GLU A 464 -6.60 17.44 -13.53
C GLU A 464 -6.70 18.28 -14.82
N SER A 465 -5.86 17.99 -15.81
CA SER A 465 -5.75 18.77 -17.06
C SER A 465 -6.82 18.47 -18.12
N ASN A 466 -7.58 17.38 -17.97
CA ASN A 466 -8.63 16.98 -18.94
C ASN A 466 -10.07 17.32 -18.51
N ILE A 467 -10.23 18.13 -17.47
CA ILE A 467 -11.52 18.71 -17.10
C ILE A 467 -11.38 20.22 -17.27
N PRO A 468 -11.77 20.81 -18.42
CA PRO A 468 -11.98 22.24 -18.45
C PRO A 468 -12.99 22.56 -17.34
N LEU A 469 -12.57 23.40 -16.38
CA LEU A 469 -13.47 24.02 -15.41
C LEU A 469 -14.63 24.61 -16.21
N PRO A 470 -15.88 24.12 -16.04
CA PRO A 470 -16.99 24.74 -16.72
C PRO A 470 -17.07 26.18 -16.20
N VAL A 471 -17.03 27.13 -17.14
CA VAL A 471 -17.46 28.51 -16.92
C VAL A 471 -18.82 28.44 -16.23
N SER A 472 -18.87 28.83 -14.95
CA SER A 472 -20.04 28.83 -14.07
C SER A 472 -21.00 27.65 -14.31
N ALA A 473 -20.74 26.50 -13.69
CA ALA A 473 -21.72 25.43 -13.60
C ALA A 473 -22.89 25.86 -12.69
N GLY A 474 -23.76 26.72 -13.21
CA GLY A 474 -25.08 27.01 -12.65
C GLY A 474 -26.15 26.35 -13.51
N ILE A 475 -27.25 25.93 -12.90
CA ILE A 475 -28.43 25.50 -13.65
C ILE A 475 -28.93 26.71 -14.44
N ARG A 476 -29.01 26.59 -15.77
CA ARG A 476 -29.47 27.67 -16.64
C ARG A 476 -30.99 27.78 -16.53
N PRO A 477 -31.55 28.99 -16.32
CA PRO A 477 -33.00 29.19 -16.32
C PRO A 477 -33.63 28.66 -17.61
N SER A 478 -34.69 27.87 -17.50
CA SER A 478 -35.41 27.34 -18.65
C SER A 478 -36.92 27.58 -18.56
N ARG A 479 -37.61 27.45 -19.69
CA ARG A 479 -39.08 27.52 -19.76
C ARG A 479 -39.68 26.15 -19.44
N LYS A 480 -40.87 26.11 -18.82
CA LYS A 480 -41.62 24.85 -18.68
C LYS A 480 -41.94 24.27 -20.07
N GLY A 481 -41.80 22.96 -20.22
CA GLY A 481 -41.91 22.26 -21.49
C GLY A 481 -41.23 20.89 -21.42
N VAL A 482 -40.64 20.44 -22.52
CA VAL A 482 -40.16 19.06 -22.68
C VAL A 482 -38.80 18.79 -22.03
N ILE A 483 -38.69 17.65 -21.34
CA ILE A 483 -37.41 17.11 -20.87
C ILE A 483 -37.03 15.92 -21.75
N VAL A 484 -35.82 15.93 -22.31
CA VAL A 484 -35.34 14.85 -23.18
C VAL A 484 -34.16 14.15 -22.50
N THR A 485 -34.29 12.86 -22.25
CA THR A 485 -33.22 12.01 -21.71
C THR A 485 -32.63 11.16 -22.83
N ILE A 486 -31.30 11.10 -22.92
CA ILE A 486 -30.60 10.36 -23.97
C ILE A 486 -29.64 9.35 -23.34
N ALA A 487 -29.99 8.07 -23.43
CA ALA A 487 -29.09 6.95 -23.16
C ALA A 487 -28.39 6.53 -24.47
N ARG A 488 -27.12 6.10 -24.41
CA ARG A 488 -26.33 5.88 -25.64
C ARG A 488 -25.17 4.91 -25.52
N GLU A 489 -24.95 4.17 -26.59
CA GLU A 489 -23.80 3.31 -26.79
C GLU A 489 -22.48 4.09 -27.00
N HIS A 490 -21.34 3.51 -26.63
CA HIS A 490 -20.04 4.16 -26.83
C HIS A 490 -19.67 4.22 -28.33
N GLY A 491 -19.43 5.41 -28.88
CA GLY A 491 -19.16 5.56 -30.33
C GLY A 491 -20.40 5.76 -31.22
N SER A 492 -21.62 5.82 -30.66
CA SER A 492 -22.86 6.12 -31.43
C SER A 492 -23.10 7.62 -31.67
N CYS A 493 -22.11 8.49 -31.45
CA CYS A 493 -22.27 9.95 -31.53
C CYS A 493 -23.39 10.56 -30.65
N GLY A 494 -23.99 9.81 -29.72
CA GLY A 494 -25.16 10.26 -28.95
C GLY A 494 -24.97 11.55 -28.14
N LYS A 495 -23.73 11.88 -27.75
CA LYS A 495 -23.42 13.18 -27.13
C LYS A 495 -23.67 14.33 -28.11
N ARG A 496 -23.19 14.21 -29.35
CA ARG A 496 -23.33 15.25 -30.38
C ARG A 496 -24.78 15.39 -30.82
N ILE A 497 -25.48 14.27 -30.98
CA ILE A 497 -26.91 14.26 -31.28
C ILE A 497 -27.70 15.00 -30.18
N GLY A 498 -27.42 14.73 -28.90
CA GLY A 498 -28.08 15.45 -27.80
C GLY A 498 -27.82 16.95 -27.78
N GLN A 499 -26.61 17.39 -28.16
CA GLN A 499 -26.29 18.82 -28.30
C GLN A 499 -27.09 19.46 -29.45
N LEU A 500 -27.18 18.81 -30.60
CA LEU A 500 -27.95 19.31 -31.74
C LEU A 500 -29.45 19.38 -31.45
N VAL A 501 -30.00 18.35 -30.79
CA VAL A 501 -31.39 18.37 -30.34
C VAL A 501 -31.63 19.59 -29.46
N ALA A 502 -30.77 19.81 -28.45
CA ALA A 502 -30.88 20.95 -27.55
C ALA A 502 -30.78 22.31 -28.27
N GLU A 503 -29.87 22.44 -29.25
CA GLU A 503 -29.74 23.63 -30.10
C GLU A 503 -31.01 23.88 -30.92
N GLN A 504 -31.58 22.84 -31.54
CA GLN A 504 -32.78 22.95 -32.39
C GLN A 504 -34.04 23.31 -31.59
N ILE A 505 -34.23 22.76 -30.39
CA ILE A 505 -35.38 23.12 -29.53
C ILE A 505 -35.13 24.37 -28.66
N GLY A 506 -33.90 24.90 -28.68
CA GLY A 506 -33.51 26.11 -27.95
C GLY A 506 -33.47 25.92 -26.43
N VAL A 507 -32.91 24.81 -25.94
CA VAL A 507 -32.77 24.51 -24.49
C VAL A 507 -31.33 24.12 -24.12
N ALA A 508 -31.03 24.02 -22.82
CA ALA A 508 -29.71 23.61 -22.35
C ALA A 508 -29.48 22.10 -22.48
N CYS A 509 -28.30 21.70 -22.97
CA CYS A 509 -27.82 20.32 -22.95
C CYS A 509 -26.89 20.12 -21.74
N TYR A 510 -27.20 19.15 -20.89
CA TYR A 510 -26.38 18.76 -19.75
C TYR A 510 -25.71 17.41 -20.03
N TYR A 511 -24.39 17.34 -19.82
CA TYR A 511 -23.62 16.09 -19.95
C TYR A 511 -22.58 15.92 -18.84
N LYS A 512 -21.50 16.71 -18.85
CA LYS A 512 -20.47 16.68 -17.81
C LYS A 512 -20.76 17.70 -16.70
N GLU A 513 -21.54 18.74 -16.98
CA GLU A 513 -21.88 19.79 -16.01
C GLU A 513 -22.62 19.24 -14.79
N MET A 514 -23.43 18.18 -14.95
CA MET A 514 -24.13 17.51 -13.84
C MET A 514 -23.17 16.92 -12.81
N THR A 515 -22.01 16.43 -13.24
CA THR A 515 -21.01 15.87 -12.32
C THR A 515 -20.32 16.96 -11.50
N ALA A 516 -20.14 18.15 -12.09
CA ALA A 516 -19.59 19.31 -11.39
C ALA A 516 -20.61 19.86 -10.37
N LEU A 517 -21.88 19.97 -10.78
CA LEU A 517 -22.98 20.39 -9.91
C LEU A 517 -23.19 19.42 -8.73
N ALA A 518 -23.17 18.11 -8.99
CA ALA A 518 -23.31 17.10 -7.94
C ALA A 518 -22.13 17.12 -6.95
N ALA A 519 -20.92 17.43 -7.43
CA ALA A 519 -19.74 17.58 -6.59
C ALA A 519 -19.83 18.80 -5.68
N GLN A 520 -20.30 19.92 -6.23
CA GLN A 520 -20.46 21.16 -5.49
C GLN A 520 -21.51 21.03 -4.37
N GLU A 521 -22.64 20.35 -4.62
CA GLU A 521 -23.69 20.16 -3.60
C GLU A 521 -23.36 19.08 -2.56
N SER A 522 -22.72 17.98 -2.97
CA SER A 522 -22.38 16.88 -2.04
C SER A 522 -21.10 17.12 -1.23
N GLY A 523 -20.26 18.07 -1.63
CA GLY A 523 -18.93 18.27 -1.07
C GLY A 523 -17.92 17.17 -1.44
N LEU A 524 -18.30 16.24 -2.34
CA LEU A 524 -17.42 15.20 -2.86
C LEU A 524 -16.54 15.75 -3.99
N ALA A 525 -15.35 15.19 -4.17
CA ALA A 525 -14.48 15.58 -5.28
C ALA A 525 -15.15 15.29 -6.64
N GLN A 526 -15.12 16.25 -7.56
CA GLN A 526 -15.69 16.11 -8.91
C GLN A 526 -15.17 14.87 -9.65
N ARG A 527 -13.89 14.55 -9.45
CA ARG A 527 -13.26 13.34 -10.02
C ARG A 527 -13.82 12.04 -9.43
N PHE A 528 -14.16 12.03 -8.15
CA PHE A 528 -14.80 10.86 -7.54
C PHE A 528 -16.17 10.57 -8.17
N ILE A 529 -16.94 11.63 -8.46
CA ILE A 529 -18.25 11.55 -9.09
C ILE A 529 -18.16 11.21 -10.59
N SER A 530 -17.14 11.70 -11.29
CA SER A 530 -16.90 11.33 -12.69
C SER A 530 -16.59 9.84 -12.83
N ASP A 531 -15.75 9.32 -11.93
CA ASP A 531 -15.15 7.99 -12.01
C ASP A 531 -16.10 6.86 -11.56
N ILE A 532 -17.28 7.16 -11.03
CA ILE A 532 -18.29 6.13 -10.65
C ILE A 532 -18.55 5.16 -11.81
N ASN A 533 -18.51 5.67 -13.04
CA ASN A 533 -18.78 4.91 -14.27
C ASN A 533 -17.51 4.49 -15.03
N GLU A 534 -16.33 4.93 -14.61
CA GLU A 534 -15.08 4.67 -15.33
C GLU A 534 -14.09 3.88 -14.44
N ASN A 535 -13.56 2.77 -14.98
CA ASN A 535 -12.39 2.05 -14.43
C ASN A 535 -12.56 1.17 -13.17
N SER A 536 -13.74 0.59 -12.91
CA SER A 536 -13.83 -0.56 -12.00
C SER A 536 -13.63 -1.89 -12.75
N PRO A 537 -12.77 -2.82 -12.26
CA PRO A 537 -12.69 -4.18 -12.81
C PRO A 537 -14.08 -4.84 -12.79
N GLU A 538 -14.48 -5.51 -13.89
CA GLU A 538 -15.84 -6.07 -14.07
C GLU A 538 -16.30 -6.91 -12.87
N LEU A 539 -15.40 -7.73 -12.32
CA LEU A 539 -15.68 -8.63 -11.21
C LEU A 539 -16.07 -7.92 -9.90
N LEU A 540 -15.69 -6.65 -9.71
CA LEU A 540 -15.87 -5.91 -8.45
C LEU A 540 -16.83 -4.73 -8.58
N ARG A 541 -17.49 -4.59 -9.73
CA ARG A 541 -18.23 -3.39 -10.08
C ARG A 541 -19.52 -3.22 -9.28
N SER A 542 -20.30 -4.28 -9.12
CA SER A 542 -21.48 -4.29 -8.24
C SER A 542 -21.13 -4.01 -6.78
N VAL A 543 -19.95 -4.45 -6.34
CA VAL A 543 -19.44 -4.20 -4.99
C VAL A 543 -19.01 -2.76 -4.80
N TYR A 544 -18.35 -2.16 -5.80
CA TYR A 544 -17.98 -0.75 -5.79
C TYR A 544 -19.21 0.16 -5.80
N LEU A 545 -20.19 -0.12 -6.66
CA LEU A 545 -21.42 0.65 -6.77
C LEU A 545 -22.35 0.50 -5.55
N SER A 546 -22.19 -0.56 -4.74
CA SER A 546 -22.92 -0.74 -3.48
C SER A 546 -22.23 -0.12 -2.27
N THR A 547 -21.12 0.59 -2.44
CA THR A 547 -20.49 1.33 -1.33
C THR A 547 -21.28 2.60 -1.00
N ASN A 548 -21.44 2.93 0.28
CA ASN A 548 -22.24 4.07 0.72
C ASN A 548 -21.79 5.42 0.10
N VAL A 549 -20.49 5.62 -0.11
CA VAL A 549 -19.99 6.86 -0.74
C VAL A 549 -20.38 6.94 -2.21
N VAL A 550 -20.32 5.81 -2.92
CA VAL A 550 -20.80 5.75 -4.30
C VAL A 550 -22.32 5.90 -4.35
N GLN A 551 -23.06 5.34 -3.39
CA GLN A 551 -24.51 5.55 -3.27
C GLN A 551 -24.88 7.00 -2.92
N GLN A 552 -24.13 7.66 -2.05
CA GLN A 552 -24.29 9.10 -1.78
C GLN A 552 -24.01 9.94 -3.02
N ALA A 553 -22.98 9.57 -3.77
CA ALA A 553 -22.64 10.25 -5.01
C ALA A 553 -23.68 10.01 -6.12
N ILE A 554 -24.24 8.80 -6.20
CA ILE A 554 -25.39 8.46 -7.05
C ILE A 554 -26.60 9.30 -6.61
N THR A 555 -26.94 9.32 -5.33
CA THR A 555 -28.06 10.10 -4.78
C THR A 555 -27.89 11.59 -5.08
N ALA A 556 -26.68 12.14 -4.92
CA ALA A 556 -26.39 13.53 -5.28
C ALA A 556 -26.53 13.78 -6.79
N GLN A 557 -26.10 12.84 -7.64
CA GLN A 557 -26.33 12.92 -9.09
C GLN A 557 -27.83 12.89 -9.42
N GLU A 558 -28.62 12.03 -8.77
CA GLU A 558 -30.06 11.94 -8.95
C GLU A 558 -30.78 13.23 -8.55
N GLN A 559 -30.40 13.81 -7.40
CA GLN A 559 -30.93 15.09 -6.93
C GLN A 559 -30.65 16.22 -7.92
N ILE A 560 -29.44 16.28 -8.48
CA ILE A 560 -29.09 17.27 -9.50
C ILE A 560 -29.90 17.05 -10.78
N ILE A 561 -30.09 15.81 -11.23
CA ILE A 561 -30.90 15.50 -12.41
C ILE A 561 -32.34 15.98 -12.20
N ARG A 562 -32.94 15.74 -11.03
CA ARG A 562 -34.28 16.22 -10.68
C ARG A 562 -34.32 17.75 -10.62
N LYS A 563 -33.33 18.39 -9.99
CA LYS A 563 -33.25 19.85 -9.90
C LYS A 563 -33.10 20.53 -11.28
N ILE A 564 -32.39 19.90 -12.21
CA ILE A 564 -32.30 20.36 -13.60
C ILE A 564 -33.65 20.24 -14.30
N ALA A 565 -34.34 19.11 -14.14
CA ALA A 565 -35.67 18.88 -14.69
C ALA A 565 -36.72 19.85 -14.13
N ASP A 566 -36.69 20.11 -12.82
CA ASP A 566 -37.61 21.03 -12.14
C ASP A 566 -37.42 22.50 -12.58
N ASN A 567 -36.23 22.84 -13.10
CA ASN A 567 -35.94 24.18 -13.63
C ASN A 567 -36.58 24.41 -15.01
N GLY A 568 -37.01 23.36 -15.71
CA GLY A 568 -37.72 23.44 -16.98
C GLY A 568 -37.12 22.57 -18.09
N SER A 569 -37.41 22.94 -19.33
CA SER A 569 -37.05 22.17 -20.52
C SER A 569 -35.54 21.99 -20.65
N CYS A 570 -35.08 20.77 -20.86
CA CYS A 570 -33.65 20.46 -20.96
C CYS A 570 -33.39 19.15 -21.71
N VAL A 571 -32.15 18.99 -22.17
CA VAL A 571 -31.64 17.72 -22.71
C VAL A 571 -30.59 17.16 -21.75
N ILE A 572 -30.77 15.92 -21.29
CA ILE A 572 -29.90 15.26 -20.31
C ILE A 572 -29.31 14.00 -20.95
N VAL A 573 -27.98 13.94 -21.08
CA VAL A 573 -27.29 12.81 -21.74
C VAL A 573 -26.64 11.88 -20.71
N GLY A 574 -27.15 10.64 -20.61
CA GLY A 574 -26.59 9.55 -19.82
C GLY A 574 -27.01 9.53 -18.35
N ARG A 575 -26.14 8.96 -17.49
CA ARG A 575 -26.30 8.87 -16.02
C ARG A 575 -27.62 8.27 -15.53
N ALA A 576 -28.24 7.39 -16.33
CA ALA A 576 -29.53 6.77 -16.05
C ALA A 576 -30.67 7.79 -15.83
N ALA A 577 -30.57 9.00 -16.41
CA ALA A 577 -31.57 10.05 -16.26
C ALA A 577 -32.97 9.63 -16.71
N ASP A 578 -33.05 8.73 -17.69
CA ASP A 578 -34.30 8.11 -18.17
C ASP A 578 -35.05 7.36 -17.05
N TYR A 579 -34.32 6.72 -16.15
CA TYR A 579 -34.86 6.04 -14.97
C TYR A 579 -35.09 7.02 -13.80
N VAL A 580 -34.14 7.91 -13.52
CA VAL A 580 -34.25 8.89 -12.43
C VAL A 580 -35.48 9.78 -12.57
N LEU A 581 -35.85 10.09 -13.81
CA LEU A 581 -37.03 10.90 -14.15
C LEU A 581 -38.21 10.01 -14.61
N ASN A 582 -38.33 8.79 -14.08
CA ASN A 582 -39.41 7.87 -14.46
C ASN A 582 -40.83 8.39 -14.10
N GLU A 583 -40.93 9.11 -12.98
CA GLU A 583 -42.15 9.69 -12.40
C GLU A 583 -42.59 11.01 -13.06
N TYR A 584 -41.74 11.62 -13.89
CA TYR A 584 -42.04 12.87 -14.56
C TYR A 584 -42.88 12.64 -15.82
N THR A 585 -43.94 13.42 -16.00
CA THR A 585 -44.89 13.27 -17.12
C THR A 585 -44.35 13.83 -18.45
N ASP A 586 -43.52 14.86 -18.38
CA ASP A 586 -43.08 15.64 -19.55
C ASP A 586 -41.72 15.15 -20.09
N VAL A 587 -41.39 13.87 -19.88
CA VAL A 587 -40.10 13.28 -20.25
C VAL A 587 -40.21 12.43 -21.51
N ILE A 588 -39.34 12.71 -22.48
CA ILE A 588 -39.07 11.86 -23.64
C ILE A 588 -37.76 11.11 -23.38
N ARG A 589 -37.79 9.79 -23.61
CA ARG A 589 -36.68 8.87 -23.31
C ARG A 589 -36.16 8.31 -24.62
N VAL A 590 -34.93 8.63 -24.96
CA VAL A 590 -34.33 8.26 -26.24
C VAL A 590 -33.12 7.36 -25.97
N PHE A 591 -33.02 6.26 -26.73
CA PHE A 591 -31.85 5.41 -26.76
C PHE A 591 -31.17 5.47 -28.12
N ILE A 592 -29.88 5.79 -28.15
CA ILE A 592 -29.09 5.92 -29.38
C ILE A 592 -28.07 4.79 -29.48
N TYR A 593 -28.24 3.95 -30.50
CA TYR A 593 -27.36 2.83 -30.83
C TYR A 593 -26.75 3.00 -32.23
N ALA A 594 -25.80 2.13 -32.58
CA ALA A 594 -25.30 2.03 -33.96
C ALA A 594 -24.65 0.66 -34.22
N PRO A 595 -24.54 0.23 -35.48
CA PRO A 595 -23.77 -0.95 -35.86
C PRO A 595 -22.35 -0.88 -35.31
N ARG A 596 -21.84 -2.04 -34.86
CA ARG A 596 -20.53 -2.14 -34.20
C ARG A 596 -19.39 -1.57 -35.05
N GLU A 597 -19.42 -1.79 -36.37
CA GLU A 597 -18.42 -1.28 -37.30
C GLU A 597 -18.41 0.25 -37.38
N TYR A 598 -19.60 0.86 -37.45
CA TYR A 598 -19.76 2.31 -37.42
C TYR A 598 -19.15 2.90 -36.14
N ARG A 599 -19.45 2.28 -34.99
CA ARG A 599 -18.96 2.73 -33.68
C ARG A 599 -17.44 2.62 -33.56
N ILE A 600 -16.84 1.51 -34.03
CA ILE A 600 -15.39 1.33 -34.03
C ILE A 600 -14.73 2.43 -34.86
N LYS A 601 -15.22 2.67 -36.09
CA LYS A 601 -14.68 3.71 -36.97
C LYS A 601 -14.73 5.09 -36.30
N ARG A 602 -15.84 5.44 -35.65
CA ARG A 602 -15.99 6.71 -34.92
C ARG A 602 -15.07 6.83 -33.70
N VAL A 603 -14.84 5.74 -32.96
CA VAL A 603 -13.91 5.73 -31.82
C VAL A 603 -12.48 5.91 -32.31
N MET A 604 -12.10 5.23 -33.40
CA MET A 604 -10.78 5.40 -34.02
C MET A 604 -10.58 6.85 -34.50
N GLU A 605 -11.57 7.45 -35.17
CA GLU A 605 -11.53 8.85 -35.61
C GLU A 605 -11.41 9.85 -34.45
N MET A 606 -12.06 9.58 -33.31
CA MET A 606 -12.06 10.50 -32.16
C MET A 606 -10.84 10.38 -31.25
N TYR A 607 -10.31 9.17 -31.07
CA TYR A 607 -9.28 8.88 -30.05
C TYR A 607 -7.93 8.47 -30.65
N GLY A 608 -7.86 8.20 -31.96
CA GLY A 608 -6.64 7.70 -32.61
C GLY A 608 -6.34 6.23 -32.29
N ASP A 609 -7.30 5.50 -31.72
CA ASP A 609 -7.18 4.10 -31.32
C ASP A 609 -6.94 3.19 -32.55
N THR A 610 -6.21 2.09 -32.35
CA THR A 610 -6.18 0.98 -33.32
C THR A 610 -7.52 0.23 -33.34
N MET A 611 -7.77 -0.59 -34.37
CA MET A 611 -9.04 -1.33 -34.50
C MET A 611 -9.31 -2.28 -33.31
N ASP A 612 -8.26 -2.91 -32.75
CA ASP A 612 -8.38 -3.79 -31.58
C ASP A 612 -8.60 -2.99 -30.28
N GLU A 613 -7.90 -1.86 -30.11
CA GLU A 613 -8.10 -0.95 -28.98
C GLU A 613 -9.51 -0.36 -28.99
N GLY A 614 -10.01 0.07 -30.15
CA GLY A 614 -11.38 0.57 -30.31
C GLY A 614 -12.43 -0.46 -29.94
N ARG A 615 -12.23 -1.74 -30.31
CA ARG A 615 -13.10 -2.86 -29.90
C ARG A 615 -13.13 -3.03 -28.38
N LYS A 616 -11.95 -3.06 -27.74
CA LYS A 616 -11.82 -3.21 -26.28
C LYS A 616 -12.41 -2.02 -25.52
N ASN A 617 -12.21 -0.81 -26.03
CA ASN A 617 -12.71 0.44 -25.46
C ASN A 617 -14.24 0.48 -25.48
N ILE A 618 -14.85 0.12 -26.62
CA ILE A 618 -16.30 -0.02 -26.76
C ILE A 618 -16.86 -1.04 -25.75
N ALA A 619 -16.29 -2.26 -25.71
CA ALA A 619 -16.78 -3.31 -24.83
C ALA A 619 -16.70 -2.89 -23.35
N ARG A 620 -15.56 -2.34 -22.92
CA ARG A 620 -15.35 -1.86 -21.55
C ARG A 620 -16.32 -0.73 -21.18
N SER A 621 -16.55 0.21 -22.09
CA SER A 621 -17.40 1.38 -21.86
C SER A 621 -18.89 1.05 -21.84
N ASP A 622 -19.35 0.10 -22.65
CA ASP A 622 -20.75 -0.32 -22.63
C ASP A 622 -21.05 -1.22 -21.44
N ALA A 623 -20.16 -2.17 -21.12
CA ALA A 623 -20.27 -2.99 -19.91
C ALA A 623 -20.34 -2.11 -18.66
N ALA A 624 -19.59 -1.00 -18.65
CA ALA A 624 -19.66 0.01 -17.60
C ALA A 624 -21.02 0.65 -17.42
N ARG A 625 -21.62 1.11 -18.52
CA ARG A 625 -22.92 1.78 -18.50
C ARG A 625 -24.03 0.79 -18.15
N ALA A 626 -23.97 -0.41 -18.71
CA ALA A 626 -24.93 -1.48 -18.41
C ALA A 626 -24.92 -1.85 -16.92
N ALA A 627 -23.73 -2.02 -16.32
CA ALA A 627 -23.61 -2.35 -14.90
C ALA A 627 -24.10 -1.22 -13.99
N TYR A 628 -23.75 0.03 -14.30
CA TYR A 628 -24.25 1.20 -13.58
C TYR A 628 -25.79 1.29 -13.65
N TYR A 629 -26.34 1.18 -14.86
CA TYR A 629 -27.78 1.26 -15.09
C TYR A 629 -28.53 0.14 -14.35
N ARG A 630 -28.04 -1.10 -14.43
CA ARG A 630 -28.63 -2.25 -13.72
C ARG A 630 -28.61 -2.07 -12.22
N ASN A 631 -27.55 -1.50 -11.65
CA ASN A 631 -27.45 -1.30 -10.21
C ASN A 631 -28.47 -0.26 -9.69
N ILE A 632 -28.75 0.77 -10.49
CA ILE A 632 -29.67 1.85 -10.09
C ILE A 632 -31.12 1.47 -10.38
N SER A 633 -31.38 0.93 -11.57
CA SER A 633 -32.75 0.70 -12.06
C SER A 633 -33.26 -0.72 -11.84
N GLY A 634 -32.37 -1.70 -11.61
CA GLY A 634 -32.68 -3.12 -11.71
C GLY A 634 -32.97 -3.63 -13.12
N ARG A 635 -32.99 -2.75 -14.14
CA ARG A 635 -33.39 -3.07 -15.53
C ARG A 635 -32.20 -3.31 -16.44
N THR A 636 -32.49 -3.83 -17.62
CA THR A 636 -31.49 -4.04 -18.68
C THR A 636 -31.32 -2.76 -19.48
N TRP A 637 -30.08 -2.26 -19.55
CA TRP A 637 -29.74 -1.07 -20.32
C TRP A 637 -29.91 -1.31 -21.83
N GLY A 638 -30.57 -0.40 -22.53
CA GLY A 638 -30.83 -0.51 -23.97
C GLY A 638 -32.04 -1.37 -24.35
N GLU A 639 -32.84 -1.83 -23.38
CA GLU A 639 -34.08 -2.55 -23.66
C GLU A 639 -35.13 -1.60 -24.30
N PRO A 640 -35.64 -1.89 -25.51
CA PRO A 640 -36.49 -0.94 -26.25
C PRO A 640 -37.73 -0.47 -25.51
N HIS A 641 -38.39 -1.34 -24.73
CA HIS A 641 -39.57 -1.00 -23.93
C HIS A 641 -39.29 0.05 -22.84
N GLY A 642 -38.02 0.32 -22.51
CA GLY A 642 -37.64 1.37 -21.57
C GLY A 642 -37.61 2.78 -22.19
N TYR A 643 -37.73 2.89 -23.52
CA TYR A 643 -37.54 4.14 -24.25
C TYR A 643 -38.75 4.44 -25.14
N HIS A 644 -39.01 5.73 -25.35
CA HIS A 644 -40.03 6.19 -26.30
C HIS A 644 -39.53 6.11 -27.74
N LEU A 645 -38.20 6.23 -27.93
CA LEU A 645 -37.57 6.25 -29.24
C LEU A 645 -36.19 5.58 -29.17
N CYS A 646 -35.97 4.61 -30.04
CA CYS A 646 -34.66 3.98 -30.25
C CYS A 646 -34.16 4.34 -31.65
N ILE A 647 -33.00 4.97 -31.75
CA ILE A 647 -32.48 5.49 -33.02
C ILE A 647 -31.13 4.86 -33.34
N ASP A 648 -31.04 4.34 -34.56
CA ASP A 648 -29.76 3.98 -35.17
C ASP A 648 -29.08 5.24 -35.72
N SER A 649 -28.00 5.65 -35.07
CA SER A 649 -27.20 6.82 -35.45
C SER A 649 -26.40 6.65 -36.75
N SER A 650 -26.38 5.46 -37.37
CA SER A 650 -25.76 5.28 -38.68
C SER A 650 -26.50 6.02 -39.81
N CYS A 651 -27.74 6.45 -39.60
CA CYS A 651 -28.48 7.29 -40.55
C CYS A 651 -27.91 8.72 -40.69
N GLY A 652 -26.99 9.12 -39.81
CA GLY A 652 -26.40 10.45 -39.78
C GLY A 652 -26.77 11.20 -38.51
N VAL A 653 -25.83 12.02 -38.02
CA VAL A 653 -25.99 12.75 -36.75
C VAL A 653 -27.13 13.79 -36.84
N ASP A 654 -27.22 14.53 -37.95
CA ASP A 654 -28.28 15.51 -38.19
C ASP A 654 -29.64 14.85 -38.44
N ALA A 655 -29.67 13.76 -39.20
CA ALA A 655 -30.89 12.98 -39.45
C ALA A 655 -31.46 12.41 -38.13
N ALA A 656 -30.60 11.83 -37.29
CA ALA A 656 -30.98 11.33 -35.97
C ALA A 656 -31.51 12.45 -35.06
N ALA A 657 -30.90 13.64 -35.07
CA ALA A 657 -31.38 14.78 -34.30
C ALA A 657 -32.75 15.27 -34.79
N ASN A 658 -32.95 15.39 -36.10
CA ASN A 658 -34.23 15.81 -36.69
C ASN A 658 -35.37 14.85 -36.33
N ILE A 659 -35.14 13.53 -36.37
CA ILE A 659 -36.14 12.53 -35.97
C ILE A 659 -36.56 12.72 -34.49
N ILE A 660 -35.60 13.02 -33.60
CA ILE A 660 -35.90 13.29 -32.19
C ILE A 660 -36.76 14.56 -32.07
N CYS A 661 -36.40 15.63 -32.79
CA CYS A 661 -37.12 16.89 -32.78
C CYS A 661 -38.53 16.78 -33.37
N ASP A 662 -38.71 16.03 -34.45
CA ASP A 662 -40.02 15.77 -35.05
C ASP A 662 -40.93 15.01 -34.07
N TYR A 663 -40.39 14.01 -33.37
CA TYR A 663 -41.11 13.29 -32.32
C TYR A 663 -41.48 14.20 -31.14
N ILE A 664 -40.58 15.10 -30.73
CA ILE A 664 -40.84 16.10 -29.69
C ILE A 664 -42.02 17.00 -30.10
N ASN A 665 -42.01 17.51 -31.32
CA ASN A 665 -43.03 18.42 -31.84
C ASN A 665 -44.41 17.79 -32.01
N GLN A 666 -44.51 16.46 -32.10
CA GLN A 666 -45.78 15.73 -32.16
C GLN A 666 -46.37 15.43 -30.78
N LYS A 667 -45.57 15.54 -29.71
CA LYS A 667 -45.95 15.16 -28.33
C LYS A 667 -46.20 16.37 -27.42
N ILE A 668 -45.62 17.53 -27.74
CA ILE A 668 -45.96 18.84 -27.16
C ILE A 668 -47.19 19.37 -27.88
#